data_AF-A0A8C9VW09-F1
#
_entry.id   AF-A0A8C9VW09-F1
#
_cell.length_a   1.000
_cell.length_b   1.000
_cell.length_c   1.000
_cell.angle_alpha   90.00
_cell.angle_beta   90.00
_cell.angle_gamma   90.00
#
_symmetry.space_group_name_H-M   'P 1'
#
loop_
_entity.id
_entity.type
_entity.pdbx_description
1 polymer ?
#
loop_
_entity_poly.entity_id
_entity_poly.type
_entity_poly.pdbx_seq_one_letter_code
_entity_poly.pdbx_strand_id
1 'polypeptide(L)'
;MELCSVQPRVGAIKPSNLNKAHESVCISYTHTHTHTHFQNHSSHTGSRGTGAYPVTHGVRPEGEGTHPGRDTSPSQGTPSGNRTPDPPESRTAVQPTDECRNFVKVLLSRRGGLFVCGTNAFNPLCANYTGDTLEMVGETISGMARCPYDPRHANVALFADGNLFTATVTDFLAIDAVIYRSLGDSPALRTVKHDSKWFREPYFVSAVEWGPHVYFFFREMAMEFNYLEKVVVSRVARVCKGDLGGSQRVLEKQWTSFLKARLNCSVPGDAHFYFNLLHSTSPVLRLQGRDIILGVFSTPANSIPGSAVCAFDMQQVARVFEGRFKEQKSPESIWTPVPDELIPKPRPGGCAVQGSRFNSSNAFPDEMLNFVKTHPLMDEAVPSLGHKPWIVRTMVRYQLNKIVVDTEAGPYRNRTVLFLGSSKGTILKFLIVPGRENSALTSNIFLEELEGYNPEKCGEGSSQARQLLSLELDRPSHSLLLAFPSCVVRVPVARCQLYSRCMKNCIASRDPYCGWTRGSTCSFLRPGTRLPFEQDVEHGNTSHLGDCDGLLQESFVEEPEGLVSVNLLVASAVSAFATGAVLSGLIVCWVMGRKHRHRARGSAANAGSRRKGDKEQSMLGQGGSGSVMSVTRPSGSERPRSQGETLFVIRCHHLFFVDIKRCVFFPRTSGRERV
;
A
#
# COMPACT_ATOMS: atom_id res chain seq x y z
N MET A 1 -63.19 36.82 -1.89
CA MET A 1 -63.42 37.23 -0.49
C MET A 1 -63.28 36.00 0.37
N GLU A 2 -62.63 36.19 1.51
CA GLU A 2 -62.18 35.19 2.49
C GLU A 2 -63.22 34.12 2.85
N LEU A 3 -62.74 32.94 3.22
CA LEU A 3 -62.97 32.40 4.57
C LEU A 3 -62.03 31.22 4.90
N CYS A 4 -61.57 31.26 6.14
CA CYS A 4 -60.55 30.48 6.85
C CYS A 4 -60.50 28.96 6.60
N SER A 5 -59.29 28.41 6.58
CA SER A 5 -59.04 27.01 6.93
C SER A 5 -57.81 26.86 7.83
N VAL A 6 -58.02 26.05 8.86
CA VAL A 6 -57.27 25.81 10.08
C VAL A 6 -55.88 25.21 9.83
N GLN A 7 -54.86 25.73 10.53
CA GLN A 7 -53.53 25.11 10.66
C GLN A 7 -53.61 23.75 11.39
N PRO A 8 -52.88 22.72 10.94
CA PRO A 8 -52.34 21.72 11.84
C PRO A 8 -50.94 22.17 12.32
N ARG A 9 -50.80 22.33 13.63
CA ARG A 9 -49.50 22.37 14.31
C ARG A 9 -48.80 21.03 14.09
N VAL A 10 -47.79 20.98 13.23
CA VAL A 10 -46.84 19.88 13.21
C VAL A 10 -45.88 20.10 14.38
N GLY A 11 -46.05 19.29 15.42
CA GLY A 11 -45.17 19.25 16.57
C GLY A 11 -43.74 18.96 16.17
N ALA A 12 -42.81 19.66 16.82
CA ALA A 12 -41.38 19.46 16.70
C ALA A 12 -41.01 17.98 16.94
N ILE A 13 -40.65 17.28 15.86
CA ILE A 13 -39.96 16.00 15.97
C ILE A 13 -38.54 16.33 16.42
N LYS A 14 -38.18 15.92 17.64
CA LYS A 14 -36.81 16.00 18.16
C LYS A 14 -35.83 15.43 17.12
N PRO A 15 -34.70 16.10 16.82
CA PRO A 15 -33.70 15.62 15.85
C PRO A 15 -33.08 14.26 16.22
N SER A 16 -33.31 13.75 17.43
CA SER A 16 -32.87 12.42 17.87
C SER A 16 -33.60 11.25 17.21
N ASN A 17 -34.82 11.43 16.68
CA ASN A 17 -35.61 10.31 16.14
C ASN A 17 -35.37 10.04 14.65
N LEU A 18 -35.04 11.07 13.86
CA LEU A 18 -34.67 10.89 12.44
C LEU A 18 -33.31 10.17 12.33
N ASN A 19 -32.33 10.58 13.13
CA ASN A 19 -31.00 9.95 13.14
C ASN A 19 -31.09 8.47 13.56
N LYS A 20 -31.94 8.14 14.55
CA LYS A 20 -32.17 6.74 14.94
C LYS A 20 -32.83 5.90 13.86
N ALA A 21 -33.74 6.48 13.06
CA ALA A 21 -34.35 5.76 11.94
C ALA A 21 -33.35 5.50 10.81
N HIS A 22 -32.53 6.50 10.44
CA HIS A 22 -31.45 6.33 9.47
C HIS A 22 -30.37 5.35 9.93
N GLU A 23 -30.01 5.41 11.22
CA GLU A 23 -29.06 4.48 11.84
C GLU A 23 -29.63 3.06 11.89
N SER A 24 -30.89 2.88 12.25
CA SER A 24 -31.55 1.56 12.25
C SER A 24 -31.67 0.96 10.84
N VAL A 25 -31.95 1.79 9.83
CA VAL A 25 -31.96 1.38 8.42
C VAL A 25 -30.54 1.02 7.97
N CYS A 26 -29.54 1.83 8.29
CA CYS A 26 -28.13 1.57 7.96
C CYS A 26 -27.63 0.26 8.60
N ILE A 27 -27.91 0.04 9.88
CA ILE A 27 -27.56 -1.20 10.59
C ILE A 27 -28.28 -2.40 9.95
N SER A 28 -29.56 -2.28 9.62
CA SER A 28 -30.31 -3.36 8.97
C SER A 28 -29.79 -3.67 7.56
N TYR A 29 -29.43 -2.64 6.78
CA TYR A 29 -28.90 -2.77 5.41
C TYR A 29 -27.48 -3.34 5.38
N THR A 30 -26.61 -2.92 6.31
CA THR A 30 -25.26 -3.47 6.47
C THR A 30 -25.29 -4.93 6.92
N HIS A 31 -26.20 -5.30 7.84
CA HIS A 31 -26.41 -6.69 8.26
C HIS A 31 -26.92 -7.59 7.12
N THR A 32 -27.91 -7.14 6.34
CA THR A 32 -28.45 -7.96 5.23
C THR A 32 -27.40 -8.22 4.14
N HIS A 33 -26.61 -7.21 3.77
CA HIS A 33 -25.59 -7.38 2.74
C HIS A 33 -24.36 -8.18 3.19
N THR A 34 -23.93 -8.05 4.45
CA THR A 34 -22.87 -8.90 5.01
C THR A 34 -23.28 -10.37 5.07
N HIS A 35 -24.54 -10.68 5.41
CA HIS A 35 -25.06 -12.06 5.43
C HIS A 35 -25.17 -12.69 4.04
N THR A 36 -25.59 -11.95 3.00
CA THR A 36 -25.63 -12.48 1.63
C THR A 36 -24.25 -12.82 1.06
N HIS A 37 -23.19 -12.13 1.53
CA HIS A 37 -21.83 -12.36 1.06
C HIS A 37 -21.16 -13.59 1.72
N PHE A 38 -21.59 -13.95 2.94
CA PHE A 38 -21.16 -15.19 3.59
C PHE A 38 -21.86 -16.43 3.01
N GLN A 39 -23.13 -16.33 2.61
CA GLN A 39 -23.85 -17.46 2.02
C GLN A 39 -23.37 -17.80 0.60
N ASN A 40 -22.90 -16.82 -0.18
CA ASN A 40 -22.40 -17.06 -1.55
C ASN A 40 -20.98 -17.65 -1.61
N HIS A 41 -20.25 -17.73 -0.50
CA HIS A 41 -18.92 -18.38 -0.46
C HIS A 41 -18.93 -19.85 -0.03
N SER A 42 -20.12 -20.43 0.24
CA SER A 42 -20.26 -21.81 0.72
C SER A 42 -20.92 -22.79 -0.25
N SER A 43 -21.08 -22.46 -1.53
CA SER A 43 -21.68 -23.39 -2.50
C SER A 43 -21.07 -23.32 -3.90
N HIS A 44 -19.89 -23.92 -4.08
CA HIS A 44 -19.48 -24.43 -5.38
C HIS A 44 -18.56 -25.65 -5.25
N THR A 45 -19.18 -26.83 -5.16
CA THR A 45 -18.56 -28.09 -5.58
C THR A 45 -19.58 -28.92 -6.36
N GLY A 46 -19.33 -29.07 -7.66
CA GLY A 46 -19.72 -30.24 -8.46
C GLY A 46 -21.06 -30.19 -9.21
N SER A 47 -21.01 -29.96 -10.52
CA SER A 47 -21.73 -30.82 -11.48
C SER A 47 -21.17 -30.69 -12.90
N ARG A 48 -20.80 -31.84 -13.48
CA ARG A 48 -20.61 -32.05 -14.93
C ARG A 48 -21.97 -32.44 -15.54
N GLY A 49 -22.14 -32.13 -16.83
CA GLY A 49 -23.36 -32.35 -17.65
C GLY A 49 -23.87 -33.79 -17.65
N THR A 50 -25.05 -34.10 -18.19
CA THR A 50 -25.56 -33.78 -19.54
C THR A 50 -27.02 -34.21 -19.66
N GLY A 51 -27.80 -33.56 -20.54
CA GLY A 51 -28.74 -34.29 -21.42
C GLY A 51 -30.26 -34.19 -21.18
N ALA A 52 -30.92 -33.53 -22.15
CA ALA A 52 -32.22 -33.84 -22.76
C ALA A 52 -33.56 -33.63 -21.98
N TYR A 53 -34.34 -32.69 -22.54
CA TYR A 53 -35.80 -32.49 -22.54
C TYR A 53 -36.64 -33.72 -22.98
N PRO A 54 -38.01 -33.72 -22.99
CA PRO A 54 -39.02 -32.77 -22.45
C PRO A 54 -40.31 -33.42 -21.83
N VAL A 55 -41.31 -32.56 -21.49
CA VAL A 55 -42.80 -32.75 -21.58
C VAL A 55 -43.62 -33.09 -20.30
N THR A 56 -44.19 -32.01 -19.73
CA THR A 56 -45.56 -31.68 -19.25
C THR A 56 -46.53 -32.63 -18.50
N HIS A 57 -47.31 -31.94 -17.62
CA HIS A 57 -48.63 -32.25 -17.00
C HIS A 57 -48.62 -33.36 -15.93
N GLY A 58 -49.21 -33.24 -14.73
CA GLY A 58 -50.18 -32.33 -14.13
C GLY A 58 -50.99 -33.16 -13.10
N VAL A 59 -51.62 -32.51 -12.13
CA VAL A 59 -52.73 -33.02 -11.27
C VAL A 59 -52.35 -33.67 -9.91
N ARG A 60 -52.71 -32.93 -8.83
CA ARG A 60 -53.08 -33.35 -7.45
C ARG A 60 -54.46 -34.07 -7.47
N PRO A 61 -54.97 -34.81 -6.45
CA PRO A 61 -54.92 -34.46 -5.01
C PRO A 61 -55.00 -35.63 -3.98
N GLU A 62 -54.91 -35.23 -2.70
CA GLU A 62 -55.62 -35.71 -1.47
C GLU A 62 -55.51 -37.15 -0.91
N GLY A 63 -55.41 -37.23 0.43
CA GLY A 63 -56.05 -38.30 1.23
C GLY A 63 -55.22 -38.98 2.34
N GLU A 64 -55.41 -38.52 3.58
CA GLU A 64 -55.59 -39.26 4.86
C GLU A 64 -54.69 -40.45 5.32
N GLY A 65 -54.36 -40.44 6.64
CA GLY A 65 -54.67 -41.59 7.52
C GLY A 65 -53.52 -42.40 8.18
N THR A 66 -53.21 -42.06 9.43
CA THR A 66 -53.02 -42.95 10.63
C THR A 66 -52.10 -44.22 10.64
N HIS A 67 -51.12 -44.21 11.57
CA HIS A 67 -50.47 -45.21 12.47
C HIS A 67 -50.86 -46.73 12.48
N PRO A 68 -50.14 -47.68 13.17
CA PRO A 68 -48.97 -47.59 14.10
C PRO A 68 -47.86 -48.71 13.99
N GLY A 69 -46.73 -48.49 14.69
CA GLY A 69 -46.14 -49.41 15.70
C GLY A 69 -45.23 -50.59 15.30
N ARG A 70 -43.97 -50.59 15.78
CA ARG A 70 -43.42 -51.69 16.63
C ARG A 70 -42.10 -51.33 17.33
N ASP A 71 -42.03 -51.74 18.59
CA ASP A 71 -40.98 -51.56 19.60
C ASP A 71 -39.67 -52.31 19.34
N THR A 72 -38.55 -51.81 19.88
CA THR A 72 -37.75 -52.50 20.93
C THR A 72 -36.57 -51.64 21.40
N SER A 73 -36.39 -51.57 22.71
CA SER A 73 -35.29 -50.96 23.49
C SER A 73 -34.76 -52.04 24.47
N PRO A 74 -33.79 -51.82 25.39
CA PRO A 74 -32.73 -50.79 25.54
C PRO A 74 -31.33 -51.40 25.88
N SER A 75 -30.27 -50.58 25.96
CA SER A 75 -29.17 -50.84 26.92
C SER A 75 -28.48 -49.52 27.37
N GLN A 76 -28.23 -49.44 28.68
CA GLN A 76 -27.79 -48.27 29.44
C GLN A 76 -26.26 -48.10 29.46
N GLY A 77 -25.79 -46.85 29.56
CA GLY A 77 -24.44 -46.48 29.98
C GLY A 77 -24.27 -44.96 30.03
N THR A 78 -24.11 -44.39 31.23
CA THR A 78 -24.07 -42.95 31.55
C THR A 78 -22.61 -42.40 31.55
N PRO A 79 -22.30 -41.16 32.02
CA PRO A 79 -22.06 -39.99 31.18
C PRO A 79 -20.64 -39.39 31.35
N SER A 80 -20.06 -38.71 30.35
CA SER A 80 -18.96 -37.76 30.62
C SER A 80 -18.72 -36.75 29.49
N GLY A 81 -18.63 -35.47 29.88
CA GLY A 81 -17.84 -34.47 29.19
C GLY A 81 -18.56 -33.50 28.25
N ASN A 82 -19.25 -32.51 28.82
CA ASN A 82 -19.48 -31.23 28.13
C ASN A 82 -18.13 -30.62 27.75
N ARG A 83 -17.83 -30.53 26.45
CA ARG A 83 -16.85 -29.60 25.91
C ARG A 83 -17.62 -28.55 25.11
N THR A 84 -17.90 -27.43 25.76
CA THR A 84 -18.21 -26.17 25.09
C THR A 84 -17.08 -25.86 24.10
N PRO A 85 -17.36 -25.51 22.84
CA PRO A 85 -16.33 -24.90 22.00
C PRO A 85 -15.96 -23.56 22.63
N ASP A 86 -14.67 -23.33 22.83
CA ASP A 86 -14.13 -22.03 23.24
C ASP A 86 -14.63 -20.94 22.26
N PRO A 87 -15.02 -19.75 22.75
CA PRO A 87 -15.40 -18.66 21.87
C PRO A 87 -14.17 -18.27 21.03
N PRO A 88 -14.33 -18.01 19.73
CA PRO A 88 -13.22 -17.50 18.93
C PRO A 88 -12.74 -16.18 19.55
N GLU A 89 -11.43 -16.15 19.81
CA GLU A 89 -10.66 -15.00 20.26
C GLU A 89 -11.13 -13.74 19.51
N SER A 90 -11.63 -12.77 20.27
CA SER A 90 -12.24 -11.56 19.75
C SER A 90 -11.22 -10.76 18.93
N ARG A 91 -11.22 -10.95 17.61
CA ARG A 91 -11.06 -9.80 16.72
C ARG A 91 -12.15 -8.83 17.14
N THR A 92 -11.78 -7.68 17.67
CA THR A 92 -12.72 -6.59 17.98
C THR A 92 -13.56 -6.35 16.74
N ALA A 93 -14.77 -6.91 16.73
CA ALA A 93 -15.78 -6.60 15.75
C ALA A 93 -16.16 -5.15 16.04
N VAL A 94 -15.62 -4.21 15.27
CA VAL A 94 -16.12 -2.83 15.25
C VAL A 94 -17.62 -2.95 14.99
N GLN A 95 -18.42 -2.50 15.95
CA GLN A 95 -19.86 -2.67 15.87
C GLN A 95 -20.39 -1.87 14.66
N PRO A 96 -21.36 -2.40 13.89
CA PRO A 96 -22.01 -1.69 12.78
C PRO A 96 -22.55 -0.30 13.14
N THR A 97 -22.80 -0.04 14.43
CA THR A 97 -23.25 1.22 15.01
C THR A 97 -22.25 2.38 14.83
N ASP A 98 -20.94 2.12 14.84
CA ASP A 98 -19.95 3.20 14.74
C ASP A 98 -19.70 3.68 13.30
N GLU A 99 -19.92 2.81 12.30
CA GLU A 99 -19.75 3.18 10.88
C GLU A 99 -20.96 3.94 10.32
N CYS A 100 -22.15 3.79 10.92
CA CYS A 100 -23.40 4.46 10.53
C CYS A 100 -23.49 5.92 11.04
N ARG A 101 -22.41 6.70 10.88
CA ARG A 101 -22.36 8.12 11.21
C ARG A 101 -22.07 8.98 9.98
N ASN A 102 -22.20 10.29 10.14
CA ASN A 102 -21.78 11.24 9.11
C ASN A 102 -20.30 11.61 9.29
N PHE A 103 -19.42 10.98 8.52
CA PHE A 103 -18.00 11.31 8.48
C PHE A 103 -17.75 12.31 7.37
N VAL A 104 -17.21 13.49 7.69
CA VAL A 104 -16.82 14.49 6.70
C VAL A 104 -15.61 13.99 5.93
N LYS A 105 -15.75 13.88 4.60
CA LYS A 105 -14.73 13.32 3.69
C LYS A 105 -14.32 14.28 2.58
N VAL A 106 -15.09 15.34 2.36
CA VAL A 106 -14.75 16.44 1.45
C VAL A 106 -14.94 17.74 2.19
N LEU A 107 -13.91 18.57 2.21
CA LEU A 107 -13.93 19.93 2.72
C LEU A 107 -13.09 20.79 1.78
N LEU A 108 -13.74 21.64 1.00
CA LEU A 108 -13.09 22.51 0.02
C LEU A 108 -13.47 23.96 0.26
N SER A 109 -12.48 24.85 0.27
CA SER A 109 -12.71 26.30 0.33
C SER A 109 -12.90 26.88 -1.07
N ARG A 110 -13.85 27.80 -1.23
CA ARG A 110 -14.13 28.49 -2.50
C ARG A 110 -14.56 29.94 -2.28
N ARG A 111 -14.59 30.73 -3.36
CA ARG A 111 -15.21 32.07 -3.34
C ARG A 111 -16.69 31.90 -2.99
N GLY A 112 -17.10 32.41 -1.83
CA GLY A 112 -18.47 32.27 -1.30
C GLY A 112 -18.66 31.25 -0.18
N GLY A 113 -17.59 30.68 0.39
CA GLY A 113 -17.64 29.86 1.59
C GLY A 113 -16.98 28.49 1.44
N LEU A 114 -17.55 27.48 2.10
CA LEU A 114 -17.05 26.11 2.12
C LEU A 114 -18.01 25.18 1.37
N PHE A 115 -17.45 24.16 0.74
CA PHE A 115 -18.19 23.04 0.18
C PHE A 115 -17.83 21.78 0.98
N VAL A 116 -18.82 21.17 1.62
CA VAL A 116 -18.63 20.07 2.56
C VAL A 116 -19.45 18.87 2.11
N CYS A 117 -18.83 17.69 2.07
CA CYS A 117 -19.56 16.43 1.92
C CYS A 117 -19.19 15.45 3.02
N GLY A 118 -20.17 14.65 3.44
CA GLY A 118 -19.96 13.56 4.36
C GLY A 118 -20.69 12.29 3.96
N THR A 119 -20.25 11.16 4.52
CA THR A 119 -20.78 9.81 4.25
C THR A 119 -22.25 9.68 4.61
N ASN A 120 -22.70 10.46 5.60
CA ASN A 120 -24.07 10.51 6.10
C ASN A 120 -24.69 9.10 6.24
N ALA A 121 -24.01 8.25 7.04
CA ALA A 121 -24.40 6.86 7.30
C ALA A 121 -24.62 6.05 6.01
N PHE A 122 -23.60 6.00 5.15
CA PHE A 122 -23.64 5.34 3.84
C PHE A 122 -24.75 5.88 2.90
N ASN A 123 -25.08 7.16 3.02
CA ASN A 123 -25.94 7.87 2.07
C ASN A 123 -25.37 9.27 1.84
N PRO A 124 -24.28 9.40 1.06
CA PRO A 124 -23.45 10.59 1.03
C PRO A 124 -24.24 11.82 0.60
N LEU A 125 -24.02 12.93 1.30
CA LEU A 125 -24.62 14.24 1.03
C LEU A 125 -23.55 15.33 1.03
N CYS A 126 -23.79 16.37 0.23
CA CYS A 126 -22.99 17.58 0.23
C CYS A 126 -23.85 18.81 0.53
N ALA A 127 -23.24 19.84 1.10
CA ALA A 127 -23.87 21.12 1.34
C ALA A 127 -22.83 22.25 1.27
N ASN A 128 -23.32 23.47 1.03
CA ASN A 128 -22.51 24.67 1.12
C ASN A 128 -22.59 25.22 2.54
N TYR A 129 -21.50 25.81 3.01
CA TYR A 129 -21.43 26.46 4.31
C TYR A 129 -20.82 27.84 4.18
N THR A 130 -21.19 28.76 5.06
CA THR A 130 -20.48 30.03 5.21
C THR A 130 -19.05 29.77 5.69
N GLY A 131 -18.11 30.63 5.30
CA GLY A 131 -16.70 30.46 5.67
C GLY A 131 -16.37 30.94 7.08
N ASP A 132 -17.18 31.83 7.62
CA ASP A 132 -17.00 32.53 8.88
C ASP A 132 -17.82 31.91 10.02
N THR A 133 -19.13 31.74 9.83
CA THR A 133 -20.03 31.19 10.87
C THR A 133 -20.20 29.69 10.81
N LEU A 134 -19.74 29.03 9.72
CA LEU A 134 -19.95 27.60 9.46
C LEU A 134 -21.43 27.19 9.48
N GLU A 135 -22.30 28.07 8.97
CA GLU A 135 -23.73 27.83 8.81
C GLU A 135 -24.03 27.28 7.42
N MET A 136 -24.95 26.30 7.34
CA MET A 136 -25.33 25.71 6.07
C MET A 136 -26.09 26.73 5.20
N VAL A 137 -25.73 26.80 3.91
CA VAL A 137 -26.32 27.70 2.92
C VAL A 137 -27.02 26.91 1.83
N GLY A 138 -28.31 27.19 1.65
CA GLY A 138 -29.14 26.56 0.62
C GLY A 138 -29.51 25.11 0.94
N GLU A 139 -29.91 24.35 -0.08
CA GLU A 139 -30.31 22.96 0.06
C GLU A 139 -29.13 21.98 -0.04
N THR A 140 -29.28 20.83 0.59
CA THR A 140 -28.35 19.70 0.43
C THR A 140 -28.42 19.16 -0.98
N ILE A 141 -27.27 18.79 -1.53
CA ILE A 141 -27.15 18.11 -2.82
C ILE A 141 -26.68 16.67 -2.61
N SER A 142 -27.04 15.79 -3.56
CA SER A 142 -26.57 14.41 -3.53
C SER A 142 -25.05 14.32 -3.47
N GLY A 143 -24.50 13.49 -2.57
CA GLY A 143 -23.07 13.21 -2.47
C GLY A 143 -22.62 12.02 -3.34
N MET A 144 -23.53 11.37 -4.07
CA MET A 144 -23.19 10.28 -4.99
C MET A 144 -22.12 10.73 -6.00
N ALA A 145 -21.08 9.91 -6.21
CA ALA A 145 -19.91 10.22 -7.03
C ALA A 145 -19.04 11.42 -6.56
N ARG A 146 -19.42 12.10 -5.46
CA ARG A 146 -18.69 13.25 -4.89
C ARG A 146 -18.03 12.91 -3.56
N CYS A 147 -18.65 12.03 -2.79
CA CYS A 147 -18.24 11.60 -1.46
C CYS A 147 -18.46 10.09 -1.33
N PRO A 148 -17.56 9.37 -0.65
CA PRO A 148 -17.72 7.92 -0.46
C PRO A 148 -18.88 7.59 0.48
N TYR A 149 -19.37 6.36 0.36
CA TYR A 149 -20.34 5.75 1.26
C TYR A 149 -19.68 5.30 2.57
N ASP A 150 -18.59 4.54 2.45
CA ASP A 150 -17.79 4.05 3.58
C ASP A 150 -16.72 5.08 3.99
N PRO A 151 -16.58 5.43 5.29
CA PRO A 151 -15.57 6.36 5.76
C PRO A 151 -14.11 5.89 5.56
N ARG A 152 -13.88 4.59 5.37
CA ARG A 152 -12.56 4.00 5.10
C ARG A 152 -12.14 4.12 3.65
N HIS A 153 -13.09 4.33 2.72
CA HIS A 153 -12.76 4.53 1.33
C HIS A 153 -12.01 5.85 1.12
N ALA A 154 -11.00 5.76 0.26
CA ALA A 154 -10.28 6.94 -0.19
C ALA A 154 -11.13 7.70 -1.21
N ASN A 155 -10.99 9.01 -1.21
CA ASN A 155 -11.64 9.89 -2.14
C ASN A 155 -10.74 11.06 -2.45
N VAL A 156 -10.91 11.62 -3.64
CA VAL A 156 -10.25 12.84 -4.09
C VAL A 156 -11.33 13.81 -4.49
N ALA A 157 -11.13 15.09 -4.15
CA ALA A 157 -12.02 16.18 -4.54
C ALA A 157 -11.18 17.45 -4.77
N LEU A 158 -11.45 18.15 -5.86
CA LEU A 158 -10.75 19.36 -6.28
C LEU A 158 -11.71 20.26 -7.06
N PHE A 159 -11.68 21.57 -6.81
CA PHE A 159 -12.31 22.55 -7.69
C PHE A 159 -11.31 23.06 -8.73
N ALA A 160 -11.70 23.09 -10.00
CA ALA A 160 -10.95 23.72 -11.08
C ALA A 160 -11.93 24.36 -12.08
N ASP A 161 -11.67 25.60 -12.48
CA ASP A 161 -12.53 26.40 -13.37
C ASP A 161 -14.03 26.38 -12.98
N GLY A 162 -14.32 26.47 -11.68
CA GLY A 162 -15.69 26.46 -11.14
C GLY A 162 -16.38 25.08 -11.09
N ASN A 163 -15.78 24.05 -11.66
CA ASN A 163 -16.30 22.69 -11.65
C ASN A 163 -15.68 21.85 -10.52
N LEU A 164 -16.46 20.92 -9.96
CA LEU A 164 -15.99 19.96 -8.97
C LEU A 164 -15.55 18.68 -9.66
N PHE A 165 -14.27 18.34 -9.52
CA PHE A 165 -13.65 17.09 -9.97
C PHE A 165 -13.49 16.17 -8.76
N THR A 166 -14.00 14.94 -8.87
CA THR A 166 -13.97 13.96 -7.79
C THR A 166 -13.54 12.59 -8.30
N ALA A 167 -12.95 11.80 -7.40
CA ALA A 167 -12.67 10.40 -7.65
C ALA A 167 -13.05 9.57 -6.42
N THR A 168 -14.05 8.70 -6.57
CA THR A 168 -14.61 7.88 -5.49
C THR A 168 -15.48 6.76 -6.09
N VAL A 169 -16.40 6.18 -5.33
CA VAL A 169 -17.36 5.17 -5.78
C VAL A 169 -18.78 5.74 -5.85
N THR A 170 -19.62 5.20 -6.74
CA THR A 170 -21.01 5.68 -6.90
C THR A 170 -22.04 4.84 -6.18
N ASP A 171 -21.69 3.62 -5.78
CA ASP A 171 -22.60 2.64 -5.19
C ASP A 171 -22.14 2.19 -3.80
N PHE A 172 -23.10 1.71 -3.02
CA PHE A 172 -22.89 1.21 -1.67
C PHE A 172 -21.88 0.05 -1.61
N LEU A 173 -21.92 -0.84 -2.61
CA LEU A 173 -21.02 -2.00 -2.72
C LEU A 173 -19.60 -1.62 -3.17
N ALA A 174 -19.36 -0.35 -3.50
CA ALA A 174 -18.09 0.17 -3.97
C ALA A 174 -17.53 -0.54 -5.22
N ILE A 175 -18.41 -1.03 -6.09
CA ILE A 175 -18.05 -1.71 -7.33
C ILE A 175 -17.78 -0.69 -8.45
N ASP A 176 -18.56 0.39 -8.51
CA ASP A 176 -18.48 1.41 -9.55
C ASP A 176 -17.60 2.58 -9.12
N ALA A 177 -16.27 2.37 -9.19
CA ALA A 177 -15.29 3.43 -9.04
C ALA A 177 -15.29 4.38 -10.24
N VAL A 178 -15.22 5.68 -9.97
CA VAL A 178 -15.43 6.73 -10.97
C VAL A 178 -14.49 7.91 -10.77
N ILE A 179 -14.00 8.49 -11.88
CA ILE A 179 -13.59 9.90 -11.93
C ILE A 179 -14.73 10.69 -12.53
N TYR A 180 -15.20 11.68 -11.78
CA TYR A 180 -16.42 12.41 -12.06
C TYR A 180 -16.17 13.92 -12.07
N ARG A 181 -16.88 14.65 -12.94
CA ARG A 181 -17.00 16.10 -12.87
C ARG A 181 -18.46 16.46 -12.76
N SER A 182 -18.76 17.40 -11.87
CA SER A 182 -20.09 17.98 -11.72
C SER A 182 -20.03 19.38 -11.15
N LEU A 183 -21.19 20.00 -10.95
CA LEU A 183 -21.32 21.41 -10.57
C LEU A 183 -20.71 22.33 -11.64
N GLY A 184 -20.81 23.64 -11.43
CA GLY A 184 -20.42 24.62 -12.44
C GLY A 184 -21.33 24.61 -13.67
N ASP A 185 -20.93 25.36 -14.70
CA ASP A 185 -21.70 25.52 -15.94
C ASP A 185 -21.43 24.41 -16.97
N SER A 186 -20.49 23.49 -16.67
CA SER A 186 -20.12 22.41 -17.57
C SER A 186 -20.98 21.15 -17.37
N PRO A 187 -21.21 20.34 -18.42
CA PRO A 187 -21.96 19.10 -18.27
C PRO A 187 -21.26 18.14 -17.32
N ALA A 188 -22.05 17.34 -16.61
CA ALA A 188 -21.51 16.29 -15.76
C ALA A 188 -20.90 15.17 -16.62
N LEU A 189 -19.67 14.76 -16.31
CA LEU A 189 -18.92 13.73 -17.03
C LEU A 189 -18.40 12.67 -16.09
N ARG A 190 -18.41 11.41 -16.55
CA ARG A 190 -17.91 10.27 -15.79
C ARG A 190 -17.02 9.36 -16.63
N THR A 191 -16.20 8.56 -15.97
CA THR A 191 -15.55 7.41 -16.61
C THR A 191 -16.57 6.33 -16.98
N VAL A 192 -16.21 5.50 -17.98
CA VAL A 192 -17.05 4.39 -18.44
C VAL A 192 -17.28 3.41 -17.29
N LYS A 193 -18.55 3.05 -17.06
CA LYS A 193 -18.97 2.15 -15.99
C LYS A 193 -18.62 0.70 -16.34
N HIS A 194 -18.14 -0.06 -15.35
CA HIS A 194 -17.82 -1.49 -15.47
C HIS A 194 -16.84 -1.85 -16.60
N ASP A 195 -15.96 -0.93 -17.00
CA ASP A 195 -14.90 -1.19 -17.96
C ASP A 195 -13.54 -1.30 -17.25
N SER A 196 -13.00 -2.52 -17.21
CA SER A 196 -11.73 -2.82 -16.53
C SER A 196 -10.51 -2.19 -17.20
N LYS A 197 -10.62 -1.76 -18.47
CA LYS A 197 -9.56 -0.99 -19.14
C LYS A 197 -9.46 0.41 -18.54
N TRP A 198 -10.59 0.99 -18.12
CA TRP A 198 -10.64 2.30 -17.46
C TRP A 198 -10.19 2.19 -16.01
N PHE A 199 -10.80 1.27 -15.25
CA PHE A 199 -10.45 1.02 -13.86
C PHE A 199 -10.57 -0.44 -13.47
N ARG A 200 -9.57 -0.94 -12.74
CA ARG A 200 -9.65 -2.24 -12.08
C ARG A 200 -9.27 -2.11 -10.62
N GLU A 201 -10.29 -2.02 -9.75
CA GLU A 201 -10.14 -1.85 -8.30
C GLU A 201 -9.18 -0.71 -7.92
N PRO A 202 -9.47 0.55 -8.33
CA PRO A 202 -8.59 1.67 -8.08
C PRO A 202 -8.67 2.14 -6.62
N TYR A 203 -7.56 2.62 -6.09
CA TYR A 203 -7.47 3.40 -4.87
C TYR A 203 -6.96 4.79 -5.21
N PHE A 204 -7.83 5.79 -5.10
CA PHE A 204 -7.51 7.19 -5.41
C PHE A 204 -6.66 7.83 -4.30
N VAL A 205 -5.63 8.58 -4.69
CA VAL A 205 -4.66 9.18 -3.77
C VAL A 205 -4.78 10.70 -3.74
N SER A 206 -4.72 11.35 -4.90
CA SER A 206 -4.76 12.82 -5.00
C SER A 206 -5.14 13.28 -6.42
N ALA A 207 -5.39 14.57 -6.57
CA ALA A 207 -5.47 15.22 -7.88
C ALA A 207 -4.82 16.61 -7.83
N VAL A 208 -4.29 17.05 -8.96
CA VAL A 208 -3.71 18.39 -9.13
C VAL A 208 -4.16 19.00 -10.45
N GLU A 209 -4.33 20.32 -10.44
CA GLU A 209 -4.53 21.11 -11.65
C GLU A 209 -3.17 21.50 -12.25
N TRP A 210 -2.97 21.25 -13.54
CA TRP A 210 -1.77 21.72 -14.24
C TRP A 210 -2.04 21.91 -15.74
N GLY A 211 -1.83 23.14 -16.22
CA GLY A 211 -2.15 23.52 -17.60
C GLY A 211 -3.65 23.35 -17.91
N PRO A 212 -4.02 22.78 -19.08
CA PRO A 212 -5.43 22.60 -19.46
C PRO A 212 -6.07 21.32 -18.86
N HIS A 213 -5.36 20.61 -17.98
CA HIS A 213 -5.78 19.30 -17.47
C HIS A 213 -5.90 19.27 -15.95
N VAL A 214 -6.71 18.32 -15.47
CA VAL A 214 -6.64 17.80 -14.10
C VAL A 214 -5.97 16.44 -14.16
N TYR A 215 -4.94 16.25 -13.33
CA TYR A 215 -4.23 14.99 -13.19
C TYR A 215 -4.68 14.27 -11.92
N PHE A 216 -5.02 12.99 -12.04
CA PHE A 216 -5.44 12.13 -10.93
C PHE A 216 -4.38 11.08 -10.67
N PHE A 217 -3.96 10.95 -9.41
CA PHE A 217 -3.00 9.96 -8.97
C PHE A 217 -3.71 8.88 -8.17
N PHE A 218 -3.45 7.63 -8.53
CA PHE A 218 -4.10 6.48 -7.91
C PHE A 218 -3.26 5.22 -8.10
N ARG A 219 -3.67 4.12 -7.50
CA ARG A 219 -3.12 2.79 -7.79
C ARG A 219 -4.26 1.85 -8.15
N GLU A 220 -4.00 0.87 -9.01
CA GLU A 220 -5.02 -0.08 -9.47
C GLU A 220 -4.37 -1.44 -9.77
N MET A 221 -5.21 -2.46 -9.96
CA MET A 221 -4.77 -3.75 -10.47
C MET A 221 -4.38 -3.63 -11.95
N ALA A 222 -3.13 -3.93 -12.27
CA ALA A 222 -2.60 -3.79 -13.62
C ALA A 222 -3.10 -4.89 -14.56
N MET A 223 -3.79 -4.48 -15.62
CA MET A 223 -4.24 -5.39 -16.69
C MET A 223 -3.07 -5.86 -17.55
N GLU A 224 -2.04 -5.02 -17.73
CA GLU A 224 -0.87 -5.33 -18.54
C GLU A 224 0.05 -6.41 -17.93
N PHE A 225 -0.19 -6.77 -16.66
CA PHE A 225 0.52 -7.83 -15.96
C PHE A 225 -0.37 -9.02 -15.64
N ASN A 226 -1.56 -9.17 -16.24
CA ASN A 226 -2.52 -10.21 -15.83
C ASN A 226 -1.98 -11.66 -15.90
N TYR A 227 -0.90 -11.92 -16.64
CA TYR A 227 -0.20 -13.21 -16.71
C TYR A 227 0.76 -13.46 -15.53
N LEU A 228 1.19 -12.39 -14.83
CA LEU A 228 1.91 -12.43 -13.56
C LEU A 228 0.88 -12.13 -12.47
N GLU A 229 0.64 -13.09 -11.58
CA GLU A 229 -0.28 -12.98 -10.45
C GLU A 229 -0.57 -11.53 -9.97
N LYS A 230 -1.86 -11.14 -9.94
CA LYS A 230 -2.42 -9.92 -9.31
C LYS A 230 -1.42 -8.82 -8.91
N VAL A 231 -0.87 -8.08 -9.88
CA VAL A 231 0.06 -6.96 -9.62
C VAL A 231 -0.69 -5.62 -9.51
N VAL A 232 -0.50 -4.89 -8.40
CA VAL A 232 -0.94 -3.50 -8.26
C VAL A 232 0.14 -2.56 -8.79
N VAL A 233 -0.25 -1.52 -9.53
CA VAL A 233 0.65 -0.46 -9.99
C VAL A 233 0.09 0.93 -9.69
N SER A 234 0.98 1.92 -9.60
CA SER A 234 0.61 3.32 -9.48
C SER A 234 0.44 3.98 -10.83
N ARG A 235 -0.55 4.85 -10.93
CA ARG A 235 -1.00 5.54 -12.14
C ARG A 235 -1.07 7.05 -11.93
N VAL A 236 -0.86 7.75 -13.02
CA VAL A 236 -1.36 9.11 -13.22
C VAL A 236 -2.32 9.08 -14.41
N ALA A 237 -3.50 9.67 -14.26
CA ALA A 237 -4.43 9.91 -15.36
C ALA A 237 -4.60 11.40 -15.59
N ARG A 238 -4.99 11.80 -16.80
CA ARG A 238 -5.36 13.19 -17.12
C ARG A 238 -6.76 13.25 -17.72
N VAL A 239 -7.44 14.37 -17.51
CA VAL A 239 -8.67 14.77 -18.23
C VAL A 239 -8.57 16.25 -18.58
N CYS A 240 -9.15 16.67 -19.69
CA CYS A 240 -9.24 18.07 -20.09
C CYS A 240 -10.27 18.80 -19.22
N LYS A 241 -9.90 19.98 -18.70
CA LYS A 241 -10.81 20.80 -17.88
C LYS A 241 -12.09 21.17 -18.63
N GLY A 242 -11.95 21.53 -19.91
CA GLY A 242 -13.02 21.93 -20.81
C GLY A 242 -13.67 20.80 -21.63
N ASP A 243 -13.49 19.52 -21.26
CA ASP A 243 -14.19 18.41 -21.93
C ASP A 243 -15.71 18.59 -21.79
N LEU A 244 -16.49 18.36 -22.84
CA LEU A 244 -17.95 18.49 -22.84
C LEU A 244 -18.66 17.14 -23.02
N GLY A 245 -17.90 16.05 -23.16
CA GLY A 245 -18.41 14.73 -23.50
C GLY A 245 -18.22 14.39 -24.97
N GLY A 246 -18.57 13.16 -25.32
CA GLY A 246 -18.50 12.66 -26.69
C GLY A 246 -19.71 13.02 -27.55
N SER A 247 -19.75 12.44 -28.74
CA SER A 247 -20.89 12.56 -29.65
C SER A 247 -22.12 11.85 -29.08
N GLN A 248 -23.29 12.07 -29.69
CA GLN A 248 -24.51 11.31 -29.36
C GLN A 248 -24.37 9.79 -29.56
N ARG A 249 -23.33 9.34 -30.30
CA ARG A 249 -23.12 7.94 -30.65
C ARG A 249 -22.07 7.27 -29.77
N VAL A 250 -21.05 8.02 -29.36
CA VAL A 250 -19.90 7.48 -28.63
C VAL A 250 -19.52 8.42 -27.49
N LEU A 251 -19.37 7.85 -26.28
CA LEU A 251 -18.95 8.58 -25.06
C LEU A 251 -19.86 9.76 -24.67
N GLU A 252 -21.17 9.69 -24.98
CA GLU A 252 -22.12 10.68 -24.49
C GLU A 252 -22.08 10.73 -22.95
N LYS A 253 -21.91 11.94 -22.37
CA LYS A 253 -21.76 12.18 -20.92
C LYS A 253 -20.56 11.44 -20.27
N GLN A 254 -19.60 11.00 -21.08
CA GLN A 254 -18.37 10.34 -20.64
C GLN A 254 -17.15 11.14 -21.09
N TRP A 255 -16.03 10.97 -20.39
CA TRP A 255 -14.77 11.64 -20.74
C TRP A 255 -14.31 11.26 -22.15
N THR A 256 -13.93 12.25 -22.95
CA THR A 256 -13.28 12.05 -24.26
C THR A 256 -11.76 12.19 -24.18
N SER A 257 -11.29 12.68 -23.03
CA SER A 257 -9.88 13.02 -22.77
C SER A 257 -9.20 12.14 -21.73
N PHE A 258 -9.89 11.13 -21.18
CA PHE A 258 -9.33 10.27 -20.14
C PHE A 258 -8.24 9.35 -20.70
N LEU A 259 -7.02 9.55 -20.22
CA LEU A 259 -5.88 8.68 -20.45
C LEU A 259 -5.13 8.44 -19.14
N LYS A 260 -4.48 7.28 -18.99
CA LYS A 260 -3.66 6.91 -17.83
C LYS A 260 -2.32 6.32 -18.23
N ALA A 261 -1.30 6.57 -17.42
CA ALA A 261 0.05 6.04 -17.58
C ALA A 261 0.58 5.50 -16.25
N ARG A 262 1.50 4.53 -16.31
CA ARG A 262 2.19 4.00 -15.13
C ARG A 262 3.17 5.03 -14.57
N LEU A 263 3.27 5.16 -13.25
CA LEU A 263 4.37 5.90 -12.60
C LEU A 263 5.53 4.94 -12.31
N ASN A 264 6.74 5.30 -12.73
CA ASN A 264 7.94 4.49 -12.49
C ASN A 264 8.77 5.05 -11.32
N CYS A 265 8.54 4.49 -10.13
CA CYS A 265 9.40 4.66 -8.96
C CYS A 265 10.16 3.36 -8.69
N SER A 266 11.41 3.27 -9.17
CA SER A 266 12.23 2.08 -9.04
C SER A 266 13.70 2.40 -8.80
N VAL A 267 14.39 1.49 -8.11
CA VAL A 267 15.85 1.52 -7.99
C VAL A 267 16.43 0.76 -9.19
N PRO A 268 17.30 1.39 -10.01
CA PRO A 268 17.92 0.73 -11.14
C PRO A 268 18.93 -0.33 -10.69
N GLY A 269 19.09 -1.36 -11.50
CA GLY A 269 19.99 -2.50 -11.30
C GLY A 269 19.83 -3.50 -12.45
N ASP A 270 20.48 -4.67 -12.37
CA ASP A 270 20.35 -5.74 -13.38
C ASP A 270 18.87 -6.10 -13.61
N ALA A 271 18.10 -6.14 -12.52
CA ALA A 271 16.65 -6.07 -12.52
C ALA A 271 16.20 -4.88 -11.68
N HIS A 272 15.24 -4.11 -12.19
CA HIS A 272 14.70 -2.95 -11.47
C HIS A 272 13.88 -3.40 -10.25
N PHE A 273 14.10 -2.76 -9.11
CA PHE A 273 13.28 -2.96 -7.92
C PHE A 273 12.22 -1.86 -7.82
N TYR A 274 10.94 -2.23 -7.91
CA TYR A 274 9.82 -1.27 -8.01
C TYR A 274 9.10 -1.04 -6.68
N PHE A 275 8.80 0.22 -6.38
CA PHE A 275 7.86 0.63 -5.34
C PHE A 275 6.52 0.98 -5.99
N ASN A 276 5.61 0.00 -6.04
CA ASN A 276 4.40 0.10 -6.85
C ASN A 276 3.19 0.74 -6.14
N LEU A 277 3.20 0.87 -4.81
CA LEU A 277 2.04 1.36 -4.05
C LEU A 277 2.19 2.84 -3.67
N LEU A 278 1.59 3.74 -4.44
CA LEU A 278 1.51 5.17 -4.12
C LEU A 278 0.58 5.41 -2.94
N HIS A 279 1.03 6.18 -1.94
CA HIS A 279 0.27 6.52 -0.72
C HIS A 279 -0.15 7.98 -0.65
N SER A 280 0.71 8.90 -1.08
CA SER A 280 0.44 10.35 -1.09
C SER A 280 1.29 11.06 -2.12
N THR A 281 0.87 12.27 -2.51
CA THR A 281 1.64 13.18 -3.35
C THR A 281 1.75 14.55 -2.70
N SER A 282 2.79 15.31 -3.04
CA SER A 282 2.83 16.75 -2.78
C SER A 282 1.86 17.50 -3.70
N PRO A 283 1.58 18.78 -3.44
CA PRO A 283 1.17 19.73 -4.48
C PRO A 283 2.24 19.84 -5.59
N VAL A 284 1.90 20.53 -6.68
CA VAL A 284 2.91 20.90 -7.69
C VAL A 284 3.87 21.92 -7.07
N LEU A 285 5.16 21.60 -7.04
CA LEU A 285 6.22 22.43 -6.48
C LEU A 285 7.10 23.00 -7.58
N ARG A 286 7.59 24.23 -7.39
CA ARG A 286 8.56 24.86 -8.29
C ARG A 286 9.96 24.70 -7.73
N LEU A 287 10.74 23.73 -8.22
CA LEU A 287 12.15 23.51 -7.81
C LEU A 287 13.09 23.64 -9.01
N GLN A 288 14.16 24.43 -8.87
CA GLN A 288 15.18 24.64 -9.92
C GLN A 288 14.60 24.98 -11.30
N GLY A 289 13.53 25.80 -11.34
CA GLY A 289 12.88 26.16 -12.60
C GLY A 289 12.06 25.03 -13.26
N ARG A 290 11.73 23.96 -12.53
CA ARG A 290 10.84 22.88 -12.95
C ARG A 290 9.61 22.80 -12.07
N ASP A 291 8.49 22.40 -12.67
CA ASP A 291 7.28 22.04 -11.94
C ASP A 291 7.34 20.54 -11.67
N ILE A 292 7.38 20.17 -10.40
CA ILE A 292 7.56 18.79 -9.97
C ILE A 292 6.44 18.37 -9.02
N ILE A 293 6.16 17.08 -8.99
CA ILE A 293 5.35 16.45 -7.96
C ILE A 293 6.15 15.33 -7.29
N LEU A 294 6.12 15.26 -5.97
CA LEU A 294 6.71 14.15 -5.24
C LEU A 294 5.64 13.14 -4.87
N GLY A 295 5.94 11.86 -5.00
CA GLY A 295 5.08 10.76 -4.55
C GLY A 295 5.78 9.88 -3.53
N VAL A 296 5.05 9.46 -2.50
CA VAL A 296 5.51 8.46 -1.51
C VAL A 296 4.97 7.10 -1.93
N PHE A 297 5.87 6.15 -2.16
CA PHE A 297 5.56 4.80 -2.61
C PHE A 297 6.01 3.77 -1.58
N SER A 298 5.37 2.61 -1.58
CA SER A 298 5.85 1.44 -0.84
C SER A 298 5.86 0.17 -1.69
N THR A 299 6.49 -0.86 -1.12
CA THR A 299 6.33 -2.24 -1.56
C THR A 299 4.96 -2.81 -1.13
N PRO A 300 4.45 -3.86 -1.79
CA PRO A 300 3.23 -4.55 -1.38
C PRO A 300 3.26 -5.10 0.05
N ALA A 301 2.10 -5.23 0.70
CA ALA A 301 2.00 -5.69 2.09
C ALA A 301 2.58 -7.10 2.32
N ASN A 302 2.46 -7.99 1.32
CA ASN A 302 2.97 -9.37 1.37
C ASN A 302 4.45 -9.48 0.94
N SER A 303 5.22 -8.40 1.03
CA SER A 303 6.63 -8.35 0.66
C SER A 303 7.47 -7.73 1.77
N ILE A 304 8.79 -7.69 1.59
CA ILE A 304 9.68 -6.99 2.53
C ILE A 304 9.29 -5.49 2.53
N PRO A 305 8.95 -4.92 3.71
CA PRO A 305 8.54 -3.52 3.79
C PRO A 305 9.64 -2.59 3.29
N GLY A 306 9.29 -1.75 2.32
CA GLY A 306 10.15 -0.71 1.80
C GLY A 306 9.31 0.49 1.39
N SER A 307 9.85 1.68 1.60
CA SER A 307 9.26 2.95 1.16
C SER A 307 10.25 3.75 0.34
N ALA A 308 9.75 4.53 -0.61
CA ALA A 308 10.54 5.38 -1.48
C ALA A 308 9.82 6.71 -1.75
N VAL A 309 10.59 7.77 -1.97
CA VAL A 309 10.09 9.05 -2.46
C VAL A 309 10.65 9.29 -3.84
N CYS A 310 9.78 9.45 -4.83
CA CYS A 310 10.16 9.77 -6.21
C CYS A 310 9.59 11.12 -6.60
N ALA A 311 10.37 11.92 -7.33
CA ALA A 311 9.92 13.15 -7.95
C ALA A 311 9.60 12.93 -9.43
N PHE A 312 8.59 13.60 -9.95
CA PHE A 312 8.18 13.55 -11.35
C PHE A 312 8.08 14.97 -11.90
N ASP A 313 8.71 15.23 -13.04
CA ASP A 313 8.60 16.51 -13.76
C ASP A 313 7.25 16.55 -14.48
N MET A 314 6.43 17.57 -14.21
CA MET A 314 5.09 17.69 -14.80
C MET A 314 5.13 17.81 -16.32
N GLN A 315 6.21 18.34 -16.90
CA GLN A 315 6.39 18.34 -18.35
C GLN A 315 6.64 16.93 -18.88
N GLN A 316 7.40 16.08 -18.15
CA GLN A 316 7.60 14.68 -18.51
C GLN A 316 6.30 13.89 -18.38
N VAL A 317 5.52 14.13 -17.31
CA VAL A 317 4.18 13.56 -17.14
C VAL A 317 3.31 13.89 -18.35
N ALA A 318 3.26 15.16 -18.77
CA ALA A 318 2.49 15.58 -19.94
C ALA A 318 2.97 14.93 -21.24
N ARG A 319 4.29 14.80 -21.45
CA ARG A 319 4.88 14.19 -22.65
C ARG A 319 4.50 12.72 -22.83
N VAL A 320 4.38 11.94 -21.76
CA VAL A 320 4.01 10.51 -21.86
C VAL A 320 2.64 10.32 -22.51
N PHE A 321 1.71 11.24 -22.30
CA PHE A 321 0.39 11.18 -22.93
C PHE A 321 0.40 11.55 -24.43
N GLU A 322 1.51 12.12 -24.92
CA GLU A 322 1.75 12.33 -26.35
C GLU A 322 2.46 11.15 -27.03
N GLY A 323 2.85 10.13 -26.25
CA GLY A 323 3.50 8.90 -26.73
C GLY A 323 2.52 7.85 -27.26
N ARG A 324 2.99 6.61 -27.45
CA ARG A 324 2.15 5.53 -27.99
C ARG A 324 1.16 5.00 -26.97
N PHE A 325 0.00 4.57 -27.46
CA PHE A 325 -1.00 3.86 -26.67
C PHE A 325 -0.62 2.40 -26.48
N LYS A 326 -1.18 1.75 -25.46
CA LYS A 326 -1.00 0.32 -25.22
C LYS A 326 -2.25 -0.44 -25.61
N GLU A 327 -2.11 -1.52 -26.37
CA GLU A 327 -3.20 -2.40 -26.77
C GLU A 327 -2.94 -3.85 -26.40
N GLN A 328 -4.03 -4.62 -26.38
CA GLN A 328 -3.99 -6.08 -26.29
C GLN A 328 -4.82 -6.61 -27.47
N LYS A 329 -4.16 -7.19 -28.48
CA LYS A 329 -4.83 -7.60 -29.74
C LYS A 329 -5.85 -8.71 -29.55
N SER A 330 -5.59 -9.63 -28.61
CA SER A 330 -6.54 -10.65 -28.15
C SER A 330 -6.41 -10.82 -26.63
N PRO A 331 -7.40 -11.38 -25.92
CA PRO A 331 -7.33 -11.60 -24.48
C PRO A 331 -6.12 -12.42 -24.00
N GLU A 332 -5.58 -13.27 -24.87
CA GLU A 332 -4.42 -14.14 -24.63
C GLU A 332 -3.10 -13.50 -25.08
N SER A 333 -3.14 -12.44 -25.88
CA SER A 333 -1.96 -11.77 -26.41
C SER A 333 -1.26 -10.94 -25.33
N ILE A 334 0.05 -10.77 -25.46
CA ILE A 334 0.79 -9.78 -24.66
C ILE A 334 0.36 -8.36 -25.03
N TRP A 335 0.54 -7.44 -24.09
CA TRP A 335 0.29 -6.03 -24.33
C TRP A 335 1.41 -5.42 -25.17
N THR A 336 1.06 -4.73 -26.26
CA THR A 336 2.01 -4.13 -27.19
C THR A 336 1.68 -2.67 -27.45
N PRO A 337 2.68 -1.84 -27.83
CA PRO A 337 2.41 -0.49 -28.30
C PRO A 337 1.59 -0.49 -29.59
N VAL A 338 0.61 0.41 -29.67
CA VAL A 338 -0.14 0.70 -30.89
C VAL A 338 0.81 1.42 -31.87
N PRO A 339 0.92 0.97 -33.14
CA PRO A 339 1.63 1.70 -34.19
C PRO A 339 1.04 3.08 -34.45
N ASP A 340 1.89 4.08 -34.69
CA ASP A 340 1.45 5.48 -34.86
C ASP A 340 0.51 5.68 -36.06
N GLU A 341 0.64 4.84 -37.09
CA GLU A 341 -0.19 4.88 -38.29
C GLU A 341 -1.66 4.53 -38.02
N LEU A 342 -1.92 3.78 -36.94
CA LEU A 342 -3.28 3.37 -36.53
C LEU A 342 -3.93 4.36 -35.57
N ILE A 343 -3.21 5.40 -35.13
CA ILE A 343 -3.74 6.42 -34.22
C ILE A 343 -4.59 7.42 -35.02
N PRO A 344 -5.91 7.55 -34.75
CA PRO A 344 -6.78 8.44 -35.49
C PRO A 344 -6.41 9.93 -35.35
N LYS A 345 -6.93 10.75 -36.26
CA LYS A 345 -6.83 12.22 -36.21
C LYS A 345 -8.22 12.84 -35.99
N PRO A 346 -8.40 13.81 -35.06
CA PRO A 346 -7.39 14.38 -34.17
C PRO A 346 -6.88 13.35 -33.16
N ARG A 347 -5.70 13.59 -32.59
CA ARG A 347 -5.07 12.63 -31.68
C ARG A 347 -5.98 12.35 -30.46
N PRO A 348 -6.30 11.09 -30.17
CA PRO A 348 -7.13 10.71 -29.02
C PRO A 348 -6.59 11.23 -27.70
N GLY A 349 -7.47 11.72 -26.82
CA GLY A 349 -7.10 12.22 -25.50
C GLY A 349 -6.59 13.68 -25.44
N GLY A 350 -6.57 14.39 -26.57
CA GLY A 350 -6.27 15.83 -26.62
C GLY A 350 -7.48 16.71 -26.30
N CYS A 351 -7.23 17.92 -25.80
CA CYS A 351 -8.30 18.89 -25.55
C CYS A 351 -8.81 19.53 -26.84
N ALA A 352 -10.11 19.83 -26.90
CA ALA A 352 -10.68 20.62 -27.99
C ALA A 352 -10.07 22.03 -28.02
N VAL A 353 -9.70 22.51 -29.21
CA VAL A 353 -9.00 23.79 -29.37
C VAL A 353 -9.93 24.79 -30.05
N GLN A 354 -10.18 25.92 -29.38
CA GLN A 354 -11.01 26.99 -29.93
C GLN A 354 -10.43 27.51 -31.26
N GLY A 355 -11.29 27.75 -32.26
CA GLY A 355 -10.88 28.18 -33.59
C GLY A 355 -10.32 27.07 -34.50
N SER A 356 -10.15 25.84 -34.00
CA SER A 356 -9.81 24.68 -34.83
C SER A 356 -11.06 23.99 -35.41
N ARG A 357 -10.87 23.05 -36.35
CA ARG A 357 -11.95 22.18 -36.86
C ARG A 357 -12.67 21.41 -35.74
N PHE A 358 -11.98 21.13 -34.63
CA PHE A 358 -12.49 20.41 -33.47
C PHE A 358 -12.50 21.33 -32.25
N ASN A 359 -13.41 22.31 -32.29
CA ASN A 359 -13.57 23.35 -31.27
C ASN A 359 -14.37 22.91 -30.03
N SER A 360 -14.99 21.74 -30.07
CA SER A 360 -15.76 21.12 -28.99
C SER A 360 -15.60 19.60 -29.02
N SER A 361 -15.57 18.96 -27.85
CA SER A 361 -15.41 17.50 -27.77
C SER A 361 -16.61 16.73 -28.34
N ASN A 362 -17.81 17.33 -28.30
CA ASN A 362 -19.01 16.73 -28.88
C ASN A 362 -18.95 16.63 -30.41
N ALA A 363 -18.05 17.39 -31.04
CA ALA A 363 -17.82 17.41 -32.49
C ALA A 363 -16.66 16.49 -32.92
N PHE A 364 -16.07 15.72 -32.00
CA PHE A 364 -15.01 14.78 -32.33
C PHE A 364 -15.53 13.61 -33.19
N PRO A 365 -14.71 13.08 -34.13
CA PRO A 365 -15.08 11.93 -34.95
C PRO A 365 -15.28 10.66 -34.11
N ASP A 366 -16.28 9.85 -34.48
CA ASP A 366 -16.59 8.59 -33.77
C ASP A 366 -15.41 7.60 -33.75
N GLU A 367 -14.59 7.58 -34.79
CA GLU A 367 -13.38 6.75 -34.85
C GLU A 367 -12.40 7.10 -33.72
N MET A 368 -12.13 8.39 -33.52
CA MET A 368 -11.27 8.89 -32.44
C MET A 368 -11.88 8.58 -31.06
N LEU A 369 -13.19 8.81 -30.90
CA LEU A 369 -13.90 8.55 -29.64
C LEU A 369 -13.91 7.05 -29.28
N ASN A 370 -14.09 6.17 -30.26
CA ASN A 370 -14.00 4.73 -30.03
C ASN A 370 -12.57 4.30 -29.70
N PHE A 371 -11.57 4.94 -30.30
CA PHE A 371 -10.18 4.68 -29.99
C PHE A 371 -9.85 5.03 -28.53
N VAL A 372 -10.14 6.25 -28.07
CA VAL A 372 -9.85 6.63 -26.66
C VAL A 372 -10.64 5.79 -25.66
N LYS A 373 -11.88 5.40 -26.00
CA LYS A 373 -12.70 4.50 -25.19
C LYS A 373 -12.03 3.14 -24.97
N THR A 374 -11.35 2.61 -25.99
CA THR A 374 -10.77 1.26 -25.98
C THR A 374 -9.28 1.23 -25.63
N HIS A 375 -8.59 2.37 -25.71
CA HIS A 375 -7.16 2.53 -25.45
C HIS A 375 -6.85 3.63 -24.41
N PRO A 376 -7.37 3.55 -23.17
CA PRO A 376 -7.10 4.56 -22.15
C PRO A 376 -5.67 4.49 -21.58
N LEU A 377 -4.92 3.41 -21.81
CA LEU A 377 -3.59 3.17 -21.22
C LEU A 377 -2.46 3.56 -22.19
N MET A 378 -1.49 4.36 -21.71
CA MET A 378 -0.26 4.67 -22.44
C MET A 378 0.76 3.52 -22.32
N ASP A 379 1.58 3.32 -23.36
CA ASP A 379 2.61 2.28 -23.36
C ASP A 379 3.77 2.60 -22.40
N GLU A 380 4.23 3.86 -22.44
CA GLU A 380 5.33 4.35 -21.64
C GLU A 380 4.92 4.59 -20.17
N ALA A 381 5.87 4.31 -19.27
CA ALA A 381 5.76 4.70 -17.88
C ALA A 381 6.43 6.06 -17.67
N VAL A 382 5.84 6.92 -16.84
CA VAL A 382 6.43 8.20 -16.45
C VAL A 382 7.70 7.94 -15.64
N PRO A 383 8.88 8.37 -16.14
CA PRO A 383 10.12 8.20 -15.40
C PRO A 383 10.18 9.15 -14.21
N SER A 384 10.78 8.70 -13.12
CA SER A 384 11.14 9.60 -12.01
C SER A 384 12.34 10.46 -12.40
N LEU A 385 12.42 11.66 -11.84
CA LEU A 385 13.49 12.61 -12.06
C LEU A 385 14.82 12.01 -11.55
N GLY A 386 15.76 11.78 -12.47
CA GLY A 386 17.03 11.09 -12.19
C GLY A 386 16.96 9.56 -12.27
N HIS A 387 15.83 8.99 -12.72
CA HIS A 387 15.60 7.54 -12.91
C HIS A 387 15.83 6.68 -11.65
N LYS A 388 15.67 7.27 -10.47
CA LYS A 388 15.79 6.61 -9.17
C LYS A 388 15.01 7.39 -8.09
N PRO A 389 14.68 6.78 -6.95
CA PRO A 389 14.07 7.51 -5.86
C PRO A 389 15.05 8.49 -5.23
N TRP A 390 14.53 9.62 -4.74
CA TRP A 390 15.29 10.57 -3.96
C TRP A 390 15.59 10.04 -2.56
N ILE A 391 14.64 9.32 -1.96
CA ILE A 391 14.75 8.74 -0.62
C ILE A 391 14.31 7.28 -0.69
N VAL A 392 15.03 6.38 -0.02
CA VAL A 392 14.68 4.96 0.13
C VAL A 392 14.82 4.55 1.60
N ARG A 393 13.81 3.86 2.14
CA ARG A 393 13.78 3.31 3.50
C ARG A 393 13.32 1.85 3.45
N THR A 394 14.24 0.92 3.67
CA THR A 394 13.98 -0.54 3.64
C THR A 394 14.28 -1.26 4.96
N MET A 395 15.01 -0.60 5.86
CA MET A 395 15.45 -1.18 7.15
C MET A 395 14.52 -0.79 8.32
N VAL A 396 13.24 -0.50 8.03
CA VAL A 396 12.25 -0.10 9.03
C VAL A 396 10.97 -0.92 8.88
N ARG A 397 10.29 -1.17 10.01
CA ARG A 397 9.05 -1.96 10.03
C ARG A 397 7.80 -1.16 9.65
N TYR A 398 7.90 0.18 9.62
CA TYR A 398 6.81 1.06 9.20
C TYR A 398 6.95 1.45 7.72
N GLN A 399 5.85 1.82 7.09
CA GLN A 399 5.85 2.37 5.74
C GLN A 399 5.61 3.88 5.81
N LEU A 400 6.25 4.63 4.92
CA LEU A 400 5.98 6.05 4.75
C LEU A 400 4.67 6.20 3.97
N ASN A 401 3.80 7.11 4.41
CA ASN A 401 2.47 7.29 3.84
C ASN A 401 2.05 8.75 3.63
N LYS A 402 2.69 9.72 4.29
CA LYS A 402 2.39 11.15 4.15
C LYS A 402 3.63 11.94 3.77
N ILE A 403 3.45 13.04 3.04
CA ILE A 403 4.51 13.98 2.68
C ILE A 403 4.01 15.41 2.77
N VAL A 404 4.83 16.28 3.34
CA VAL A 404 4.69 17.74 3.20
C VAL A 404 6.05 18.35 2.93
N VAL A 405 6.08 19.44 2.16
CA VAL A 405 7.32 20.05 1.67
C VAL A 405 7.34 21.54 1.99
N ASP A 406 8.42 21.99 2.61
CA ASP A 406 8.76 23.40 2.70
C ASP A 406 9.83 23.75 1.66
N THR A 407 9.47 24.53 0.64
CA THR A 407 10.41 25.01 -0.40
C THR A 407 11.10 26.32 -0.04
N GLU A 408 10.72 26.96 1.07
CA GLU A 408 11.18 28.27 1.52
C GLU A 408 11.81 28.18 2.92
N ALA A 409 12.43 27.04 3.24
CA ALA A 409 13.01 26.82 4.55
C ALA A 409 14.26 27.69 4.80
N GLY A 410 14.43 28.08 6.05
CA GLY A 410 15.57 28.83 6.57
C GLY A 410 15.52 30.35 6.37
N PRO A 411 16.53 31.07 6.87
CA PRO A 411 16.52 32.54 6.95
C PRO A 411 16.43 33.23 5.58
N TYR A 412 16.97 32.60 4.54
CA TYR A 412 17.02 33.11 3.17
C TYR A 412 15.94 32.53 2.25
N ARG A 413 15.03 31.69 2.77
CA ARG A 413 13.95 31.04 1.99
C ARG A 413 14.41 30.30 0.73
N ASN A 414 15.56 29.66 0.81
CA ASN A 414 16.22 29.04 -0.35
C ASN A 414 16.56 27.55 -0.14
N ARG A 415 16.07 26.95 0.94
CA ARG A 415 16.26 25.52 1.23
C ARG A 415 14.95 24.78 1.11
N THR A 416 15.03 23.52 0.66
CA THR A 416 13.87 22.64 0.56
C THR A 416 13.95 21.55 1.61
N VAL A 417 12.95 21.47 2.48
CA VAL A 417 12.84 20.46 3.55
C VAL A 417 11.61 19.60 3.32
N LEU A 418 11.80 18.29 3.37
CA LEU A 418 10.73 17.29 3.30
C LEU A 418 10.44 16.76 4.70
N PHE A 419 9.16 16.65 5.02
CA PHE A 419 8.67 15.92 6.19
C PHE A 419 7.85 14.73 5.70
N LEU A 420 8.24 13.53 6.12
CA LEU A 420 7.63 12.27 5.72
C LEU A 420 7.00 11.63 6.94
N GLY A 421 5.70 11.37 6.86
CA GLY A 421 4.95 10.67 7.90
C GLY A 421 4.92 9.16 7.66
N SER A 422 4.95 8.38 8.73
CA SER A 422 4.87 6.92 8.69
C SER A 422 3.50 6.39 9.14
N SER A 423 3.24 5.12 8.81
CA SER A 423 2.07 4.38 9.27
C SER A 423 2.02 4.16 10.79
N LYS A 424 3.08 4.52 11.53
CA LYS A 424 3.15 4.45 13.00
C LYS A 424 3.20 5.83 13.69
N GLY A 425 2.99 6.91 12.95
CA GLY A 425 3.02 8.27 13.50
C GLY A 425 4.41 8.86 13.68
N THR A 426 5.44 8.23 13.11
CA THR A 426 6.81 8.75 13.08
C THR A 426 6.94 9.77 11.95
N ILE A 427 7.62 10.89 12.20
CA ILE A 427 7.96 11.90 11.21
C ILE A 427 9.46 11.84 10.94
N LEU A 428 9.84 11.72 9.66
CA LEU A 428 11.22 11.82 9.21
C LEU A 428 11.41 13.14 8.48
N LYS A 429 12.50 13.84 8.78
CA LYS A 429 12.85 15.14 8.22
C LYS A 429 14.09 15.02 7.34
N PHE A 430 14.00 15.55 6.13
CA PHE A 430 15.10 15.54 5.16
C PHE A 430 15.35 16.92 4.59
N LEU A 431 16.61 17.31 4.47
CA LEU A 431 17.04 18.43 3.65
C LEU A 431 17.32 17.93 2.23
N ILE A 432 16.74 18.61 1.26
CA ILE A 432 17.02 18.37 -0.15
C ILE A 432 18.11 19.34 -0.61
N VAL A 433 19.22 18.77 -1.05
CA VAL A 433 20.35 19.51 -1.59
C VAL A 433 20.30 19.37 -3.11
N PRO A 434 20.01 20.46 -3.82
CA PRO A 434 20.02 20.43 -5.28
C PRO A 434 21.40 20.00 -5.78
N GLY A 435 21.42 19.13 -6.79
CA GLY A 435 22.66 18.82 -7.50
C GLY A 435 23.25 20.08 -8.13
N ARG A 436 24.59 20.10 -8.32
CA ARG A 436 25.23 21.15 -9.12
C ARG A 436 24.60 21.20 -10.52
N GLU A 437 24.54 22.40 -11.09
CA GLU A 437 23.89 22.68 -12.39
C GLU A 437 24.24 21.60 -13.42
N ASN A 438 23.21 21.05 -14.07
CA ASN A 438 23.21 19.93 -15.03
C ASN A 438 23.19 18.50 -14.48
N SER A 439 23.19 18.29 -13.16
CA SER A 439 22.98 16.95 -12.60
C SER A 439 21.53 16.74 -12.15
N ALA A 440 20.85 15.74 -12.73
CA ALA A 440 19.57 15.22 -12.19
C ALA A 440 19.74 14.53 -10.81
N LEU A 441 20.97 14.47 -10.29
CA LEU A 441 21.29 13.91 -8.98
C LEU A 441 21.00 14.94 -7.90
N THR A 442 19.80 14.85 -7.34
CA THR A 442 19.47 15.49 -6.06
C THR A 442 20.04 14.63 -4.94
N SER A 443 20.81 15.21 -4.03
CA SER A 443 21.19 14.54 -2.78
C SER A 443 20.23 14.92 -1.67
N ASN A 444 20.11 14.05 -0.67
CA ASN A 444 19.28 14.28 0.49
C ASN A 444 20.11 14.05 1.75
N ILE A 445 19.80 14.80 2.81
CA ILE A 445 20.40 14.65 4.12
C ILE A 445 19.27 14.37 5.09
N PHE A 446 19.33 13.21 5.75
CA PHE A 446 18.45 12.91 6.86
C PHE A 446 18.82 13.79 8.05
N LEU A 447 17.88 14.62 8.50
CA LEU A 447 18.10 15.58 9.58
C LEU A 447 17.63 15.03 10.92
N GLU A 448 16.43 14.45 10.95
CA GLU A 448 15.77 14.12 12.21
C GLU A 448 14.69 13.04 12.01
N GLU A 449 14.51 12.20 13.03
CA GLU A 449 13.33 11.35 13.22
C GLU A 449 12.66 11.71 14.54
N LEU A 450 11.34 11.82 14.50
CA LEU A 450 10.50 12.25 15.62
C LEU A 450 9.32 11.30 15.77
N GLU A 451 9.03 10.85 16.98
CA GLU A 451 7.75 10.23 17.31
C GLU A 451 6.68 11.32 17.46
N GLY A 452 5.73 11.38 16.51
CA GLY A 452 4.68 12.39 16.48
C GLY A 452 3.44 12.04 17.31
N TYR A 453 3.25 10.77 17.64
CA TYR A 453 2.12 10.31 18.45
C TYR A 453 2.44 10.43 19.94
N ASN A 454 1.53 11.01 20.72
CA ASN A 454 1.67 11.10 22.17
C ASN A 454 0.65 10.18 22.86
N PRO A 455 1.06 9.02 23.41
CA PRO A 455 0.14 8.07 24.06
C PRO A 455 -0.61 8.64 25.26
N GLU A 456 -0.01 9.56 26.01
CA GLU A 456 -0.63 10.17 27.19
C GLU A 456 -1.80 11.09 26.81
N LYS A 457 -1.69 11.78 25.67
CA LYS A 457 -2.70 12.75 25.21
C LYS A 457 -3.67 12.19 24.17
N CYS A 458 -3.24 11.25 23.34
CA CYS A 458 -4.01 10.71 22.24
C CYS A 458 -4.71 9.38 22.57
N GLY A 459 -4.41 8.79 23.73
CA GLY A 459 -4.99 7.54 24.19
C GLY A 459 -4.15 6.30 23.84
N GLU A 460 -4.71 5.13 24.11
CA GLU A 460 -4.03 3.85 24.05
C GLU A 460 -3.32 3.62 22.69
N GLY A 461 -2.04 3.23 22.74
CA GLY A 461 -1.13 3.22 21.60
C GLY A 461 -1.30 2.06 20.63
N SER A 462 -2.53 1.67 20.30
CA SER A 462 -2.79 0.65 19.28
C SER A 462 -2.24 1.05 17.91
N SER A 463 -2.01 0.07 17.03
CA SER A 463 -1.52 0.34 15.66
C SER A 463 -2.48 1.23 14.86
N GLN A 464 -3.79 1.11 15.11
CA GLN A 464 -4.81 1.93 14.47
C GLN A 464 -4.82 3.36 15.03
N ALA A 465 -4.66 3.55 16.35
CA ALA A 465 -4.59 4.87 16.97
C ALA A 465 -3.35 5.67 16.52
N ARG A 466 -2.23 4.99 16.28
CA ARG A 466 -0.98 5.59 15.79
C ARG A 466 -0.99 5.89 14.28
N GLN A 467 -2.04 5.55 13.56
CA GLN A 467 -2.11 5.76 12.11
C GLN A 467 -2.19 7.25 11.79
N LEU A 468 -1.15 7.79 11.14
CA LEU A 468 -1.15 9.18 10.70
C LEU A 468 -2.12 9.37 9.53
N LEU A 469 -3.19 10.15 9.77
CA LEU A 469 -4.25 10.43 8.80
C LEU A 469 -3.91 11.61 7.90
N SER A 470 -3.29 12.66 8.45
CA SER A 470 -2.82 13.82 7.70
C SER A 470 -1.55 14.42 8.31
N LEU A 471 -0.78 15.09 7.46
CA LEU A 471 0.42 15.84 7.83
C LEU A 471 0.39 17.16 7.05
N GLU A 472 0.24 18.27 7.76
CA GLU A 472 0.15 19.61 7.16
C GLU A 472 1.23 20.54 7.72
N LEU A 473 1.72 21.45 6.88
CA LEU A 473 2.70 22.47 7.25
C LEU A 473 1.99 23.82 7.43
N ASP A 474 1.92 24.28 8.67
CA ASP A 474 1.49 25.62 9.01
C ASP A 474 2.69 26.58 8.95
N ARG A 475 2.91 27.17 7.77
CA ARG A 475 4.04 28.07 7.51
C ARG A 475 4.05 29.31 8.42
N PRO A 476 2.93 30.05 8.60
CA PRO A 476 2.89 31.21 9.50
C PRO A 476 3.35 30.90 10.93
N SER A 477 2.97 29.72 11.44
CA SER A 477 3.27 29.34 12.81
C SER A 477 4.51 28.44 12.94
N HIS A 478 5.19 28.17 11.82
CA HIS A 478 6.37 27.31 11.72
C HIS A 478 6.18 25.96 12.43
N SER A 479 5.02 25.34 12.19
CA SER A 479 4.63 24.09 12.85
C SER A 479 4.11 23.07 11.84
N LEU A 480 4.29 21.79 12.17
CA LEU A 480 3.61 20.67 11.55
C LEU A 480 2.35 20.34 12.36
N LEU A 481 1.26 20.07 11.67
CA LEU A 481 0.02 19.56 12.24
C LEU A 481 -0.14 18.09 11.83
N LEU A 482 -0.14 17.21 12.83
CA LEU A 482 -0.24 15.76 12.66
C LEU A 482 -1.63 15.32 13.11
N ALA A 483 -2.44 14.82 12.19
CA ALA A 483 -3.77 14.32 12.51
C ALA A 483 -3.74 12.80 12.71
N PHE A 484 -4.23 12.35 13.86
CA PHE A 484 -4.46 10.95 14.22
C PHE A 484 -5.98 10.74 14.41
N PRO A 485 -6.47 9.48 14.53
CA PRO A 485 -7.90 9.23 14.68
C PRO A 485 -8.55 9.94 15.89
N SER A 486 -7.81 10.10 16.99
CA SER A 486 -8.32 10.64 18.26
C SER A 486 -7.81 12.05 18.59
N CYS A 487 -6.78 12.55 17.91
CA CYS A 487 -6.12 13.80 18.29
C CYS A 487 -5.43 14.51 17.11
N VAL A 488 -5.14 15.79 17.29
CA VAL A 488 -4.24 16.56 16.43
C VAL A 488 -3.07 17.06 17.26
N VAL A 489 -1.85 16.75 16.81
CA VAL A 489 -0.61 17.14 17.48
C VAL A 489 0.05 18.26 16.69
N ARG A 490 0.43 19.34 17.37
CA ARG A 490 1.22 20.43 16.80
C ARG A 490 2.67 20.31 17.23
N VAL A 491 3.58 20.24 16.27
CA VAL A 491 5.03 20.10 16.49
C VAL A 491 5.77 21.23 15.77
N PRO A 492 6.75 21.90 16.38
CA PRO A 492 7.56 22.89 15.67
C PRO A 492 8.37 22.23 14.53
N VAL A 493 8.55 22.94 13.41
CA VAL A 493 9.33 22.43 12.25
C VAL A 493 10.81 22.15 12.56
N ALA A 494 11.32 22.70 13.67
CA ALA A 494 12.66 22.48 14.17
C ALA A 494 12.74 22.58 15.69
N ARG A 495 13.60 21.78 16.30
CA ARG A 495 13.81 21.73 17.76
C ARG A 495 15.20 22.26 18.14
N CYS A 496 15.55 23.45 17.65
CA CYS A 496 16.88 24.06 17.85
C CYS A 496 17.30 24.16 19.33
N GLN A 497 16.33 24.25 20.24
CA GLN A 497 16.56 24.31 21.68
C GLN A 497 17.26 23.06 22.25
N LEU A 498 17.17 21.91 21.56
CA LEU A 498 17.91 20.69 21.90
C LEU A 498 19.43 20.90 21.83
N TYR A 499 19.89 21.87 21.04
CA TYR A 499 21.30 22.22 20.85
C TYR A 499 21.68 23.55 21.52
N SER A 500 20.81 24.09 22.37
CA SER A 500 20.87 25.47 22.89
C SER A 500 22.18 25.86 23.55
N ARG A 501 23.00 24.94 24.06
CA ARG A 501 24.29 25.25 24.73
C ARG A 501 25.53 24.77 23.99
N CYS A 502 25.36 24.11 22.86
CA CYS A 502 26.46 23.46 22.15
C CYS A 502 26.49 23.93 20.69
N MET A 503 27.41 24.84 20.39
CA MET A 503 27.60 25.38 19.05
C MET A 503 27.91 24.26 18.05
N LYS A 504 28.76 23.31 18.42
CA LYS A 504 29.11 22.16 17.59
C LYS A 504 27.89 21.36 17.15
N ASN A 505 27.01 20.98 18.08
CA ASN A 505 25.77 20.24 17.74
C ASN A 505 24.78 21.10 16.95
N CYS A 506 24.70 22.41 17.24
CA CYS A 506 23.84 23.33 16.49
C CYS A 506 24.24 23.39 15.02
N ILE A 507 25.54 23.56 14.72
CA ILE A 507 26.07 23.59 13.36
C ILE A 507 26.01 22.20 12.70
N ALA A 508 26.36 21.13 13.43
CA ALA A 508 26.30 19.76 12.94
C ALA A 508 24.88 19.28 12.61
N SER A 509 23.85 19.88 13.20
CA SER A 509 22.45 19.55 12.88
C SER A 509 22.11 19.78 11.42
N ARG A 510 22.79 20.73 10.76
CA ARG A 510 22.54 21.17 9.36
C ARG A 510 21.08 21.53 9.09
N ASP A 511 20.30 21.81 10.14
CA ASP A 511 18.89 22.12 10.04
C ASP A 511 18.73 23.57 9.54
N PRO A 512 18.11 23.81 8.37
CA PRO A 512 17.98 25.16 7.81
C PRO A 512 17.26 26.16 8.73
N TYR A 513 16.44 25.67 9.66
CA TYR A 513 15.71 26.51 10.60
C TYR A 513 16.52 26.88 11.84
N CYS A 514 17.70 26.29 12.05
CA CYS A 514 18.51 26.50 13.26
C CYS A 514 19.81 27.22 12.94
N GLY A 515 20.25 28.07 13.87
CA GLY A 515 21.57 28.69 13.81
C GLY A 515 22.05 29.15 15.17
N TRP A 516 23.37 29.25 15.29
CA TRP A 516 24.02 29.75 16.48
C TRP A 516 23.98 31.27 16.51
N THR A 517 23.43 31.85 17.57
CA THR A 517 23.26 33.30 17.70
C THR A 517 24.23 33.90 18.72
N ARG A 518 24.41 35.23 18.69
CA ARG A 518 25.26 35.96 19.66
C ARG A 518 24.91 35.74 21.13
N GLY A 519 23.70 35.25 21.44
CA GLY A 519 23.32 34.85 22.80
C GLY A 519 24.00 33.57 23.30
N SER A 520 25.05 33.09 22.61
CA SER A 520 25.71 31.81 22.84
C SER A 520 24.71 30.66 22.91
N THR A 521 23.73 30.69 21.99
CA THR A 521 22.66 29.71 21.97
C THR A 521 22.15 29.38 20.57
N CYS A 522 21.81 28.11 20.38
CA CYS A 522 21.17 27.62 19.17
C CYS A 522 19.69 28.04 19.14
N SER A 523 19.32 28.85 18.16
CA SER A 523 17.99 29.44 18.07
C SER A 523 17.32 29.15 16.75
N PHE A 524 15.99 29.22 16.75
CA PHE A 524 15.19 29.17 15.54
C PHE A 524 15.37 30.46 14.73
N LEU A 525 15.76 30.31 13.46
CA LEU A 525 15.96 31.40 12.52
C LEU A 525 14.67 31.65 11.73
N ARG A 526 14.06 32.80 11.98
CA ARG A 526 12.89 33.24 11.18
C ARG A 526 13.35 33.70 9.79
N PRO A 527 12.49 33.55 8.76
CA PRO A 527 12.77 34.15 7.46
C PRO A 527 13.01 35.66 7.59
N GLY A 528 14.08 36.16 6.97
CA GLY A 528 14.46 37.58 7.05
C GLY A 528 15.13 38.00 8.37
N THR A 529 15.64 37.06 9.17
CA THR A 529 16.44 37.37 10.37
C THR A 529 17.62 38.26 10.00
N ARG A 530 17.70 39.45 10.62
CA ARG A 530 18.79 40.43 10.42
C ARG A 530 19.89 40.35 11.48
N LEU A 531 19.63 39.65 12.58
CA LEU A 531 20.61 39.44 13.64
C LEU A 531 21.73 38.53 13.13
N PRO A 532 23.00 38.75 13.52
CA PRO A 532 24.09 37.84 13.17
C PRO A 532 23.84 36.44 13.73
N PHE A 533 23.93 35.45 12.85
CA PHE A 533 23.86 34.03 13.19
C PHE A 533 24.92 33.27 12.38
N GLU A 534 25.30 32.10 12.88
CA GLU A 534 26.17 31.16 12.21
C GLU A 534 25.42 29.86 11.93
N GLN A 535 25.52 29.38 10.70
CA GLN A 535 24.97 28.10 10.27
C GLN A 535 25.83 27.54 9.13
N ASP A 536 26.02 26.23 9.08
CA ASP A 536 26.57 25.54 7.91
C ASP A 536 25.66 24.38 7.53
N VAL A 537 24.65 24.70 6.75
CA VAL A 537 23.66 23.74 6.25
C VAL A 537 24.26 22.80 5.19
N GLU A 538 25.24 23.28 4.43
CA GLU A 538 25.78 22.58 3.26
C GLU A 538 26.77 21.50 3.63
N HIS A 539 27.65 21.75 4.60
CA HIS A 539 28.70 20.79 4.97
C HIS A 539 28.61 20.36 6.44
N GLY A 540 28.04 21.19 7.32
CA GLY A 540 28.03 20.95 8.76
C GLY A 540 29.45 20.95 9.37
N ASN A 541 30.33 21.82 8.88
CA ASN A 541 31.73 21.87 9.29
C ASN A 541 31.87 22.33 10.74
N THR A 542 32.33 21.43 11.60
CA THR A 542 32.57 21.68 13.03
C THR A 542 34.02 21.53 13.45
N SER A 543 34.94 21.37 12.49
CA SER A 543 36.37 21.08 12.75
C SER A 543 37.10 22.15 13.58
N HIS A 544 36.62 23.39 13.54
CA HIS A 544 37.19 24.53 14.25
C HIS A 544 36.55 24.76 15.64
N LEU A 545 35.56 23.95 16.02
CA LEU A 545 34.79 24.10 17.26
C LEU A 545 35.23 23.06 18.29
N GLY A 546 35.24 23.47 19.57
CA GLY A 546 35.46 22.58 20.70
C GLY A 546 34.31 21.57 20.88
N ASP A 547 34.61 20.48 21.59
CA ASP A 547 33.60 19.49 21.98
C ASP A 547 32.64 20.04 23.04
N CYS A 548 31.48 19.39 23.16
CA CYS A 548 30.46 19.79 24.11
C CYS A 548 30.47 18.83 25.30
N ASP A 549 31.06 19.28 26.40
CA ASP A 549 31.01 18.55 27.66
C ASP A 549 29.62 18.71 28.31
N GLY A 550 28.88 17.61 28.43
CA GLY A 550 27.65 17.50 29.20
C GLY A 550 26.37 17.30 28.39
N LEU A 551 25.72 16.16 28.67
CA LEU A 551 24.37 15.74 28.25
C LEU A 551 24.17 15.47 26.75
N LEU A 552 24.84 14.44 26.24
CA LEU A 552 24.09 13.44 25.48
C LEU A 552 23.15 12.77 26.48
N GLN A 553 21.90 13.21 26.55
CA GLN A 553 20.84 12.26 26.82
C GLN A 553 20.89 11.32 25.62
N GLU A 554 21.64 10.24 25.74
CA GLU A 554 21.43 9.06 24.93
C GLU A 554 19.97 8.66 25.14
N SER A 555 19.09 9.18 24.30
CA SER A 555 17.92 8.43 23.90
C SER A 555 18.43 7.29 23.02
N PHE A 556 19.13 6.34 23.64
CA PHE A 556 19.01 4.96 23.23
C PHE A 556 17.51 4.69 23.33
N VAL A 557 16.85 4.72 22.19
CA VAL A 557 15.69 3.84 22.01
C VAL A 557 16.28 2.47 22.31
N GLU A 558 15.98 1.96 23.50
CA GLU A 558 16.13 0.56 23.81
C GLU A 558 15.24 -0.15 22.79
N GLU A 559 15.84 -0.53 21.67
CA GLU A 559 15.29 -1.53 20.78
C GLU A 559 14.97 -2.70 21.71
N PRO A 560 13.70 -3.13 21.85
CA PRO A 560 13.48 -4.40 22.51
C PRO A 560 14.25 -5.40 21.66
N GLU A 561 15.31 -5.98 22.24
CA GLU A 561 16.15 -6.98 21.60
C GLU A 561 15.26 -8.15 21.17
N GLY A 562 14.71 -8.05 19.97
CA GLY A 562 13.93 -9.06 19.28
C GLY A 562 14.74 -9.73 18.18
N LEU A 563 16.07 -9.59 18.21
CA LEU A 563 16.98 -10.31 17.32
C LEU A 563 17.75 -11.31 18.16
N VAL A 564 17.17 -12.50 18.27
CA VAL A 564 17.89 -13.70 18.69
C VAL A 564 19.16 -13.78 17.85
N SER A 565 20.32 -13.63 18.50
CA SER A 565 21.63 -13.76 17.89
C SER A 565 21.67 -15.00 16.99
N VAL A 566 22.18 -14.86 15.77
CA VAL A 566 22.32 -15.99 14.82
C VAL A 566 23.10 -17.14 15.49
N ASN A 567 24.03 -16.83 16.39
CA ASN A 567 24.77 -17.84 17.15
C ASN A 567 23.87 -18.56 18.16
N LEU A 568 22.90 -17.88 18.76
CA LEU A 568 21.91 -18.49 19.66
C LEU A 568 20.92 -19.37 18.89
N LEU A 569 20.53 -18.96 17.67
CA LEU A 569 19.66 -19.72 16.77
C LEU A 569 20.36 -20.97 16.22
N VAL A 570 21.66 -20.86 15.89
CA VAL A 570 22.49 -21.99 15.49
C VAL A 570 22.70 -22.93 16.69
N ALA A 571 22.99 -22.39 17.88
CA ALA A 571 23.13 -23.19 19.09
C ALA A 571 21.83 -23.92 19.46
N SER A 572 20.68 -23.25 19.36
CA SER A 572 19.37 -23.87 19.64
C SER A 572 19.03 -24.95 18.62
N ALA A 573 19.27 -24.72 17.32
CA ALA A 573 19.07 -25.72 16.29
C ALA A 573 19.98 -26.95 16.50
N VAL A 574 21.28 -26.75 16.76
CA VAL A 574 22.22 -27.84 17.05
C VAL A 574 21.81 -28.60 18.31
N SER A 575 21.37 -27.90 19.36
CA SER A 575 20.91 -28.54 20.60
C SER A 575 19.65 -29.39 20.37
N ALA A 576 18.70 -28.92 19.55
CA ALA A 576 17.48 -29.64 19.22
C ALA A 576 17.76 -30.90 18.38
N PHE A 577 18.68 -30.80 17.41
CA PHE A 577 19.11 -31.97 16.63
C PHE A 577 19.86 -32.99 17.49
N ALA A 578 20.76 -32.54 18.39
CA ALA A 578 21.50 -33.43 19.27
C ALA A 578 20.56 -34.13 20.28
N THR A 579 19.63 -33.41 20.90
CA THR A 579 18.63 -34.02 21.80
C THR A 579 17.69 -34.95 21.06
N GLY A 580 17.23 -34.59 19.85
CA GLY A 580 16.44 -35.47 19.00
C GLY A 580 17.17 -36.77 18.62
N ALA A 581 18.46 -36.69 18.30
CA ALA A 581 19.30 -37.84 18.00
C ALA A 581 19.52 -38.75 19.23
N VAL A 582 19.73 -38.16 20.40
CA VAL A 582 19.90 -38.92 21.65
C VAL A 582 18.58 -39.60 22.06
N LEU A 583 17.45 -38.88 21.99
CA LEU A 583 16.15 -39.44 22.33
C LEU A 583 15.74 -40.56 21.37
N SER A 584 15.94 -40.38 20.07
CA SER A 584 15.68 -41.44 19.09
C SER A 584 16.61 -42.63 19.29
N GLY A 585 17.89 -42.42 19.58
CA GLY A 585 18.84 -43.48 19.95
C GLY A 585 18.40 -44.26 21.20
N LEU A 586 17.98 -43.56 22.26
CA LEU A 586 17.47 -44.19 23.48
C LEU A 586 16.18 -44.97 23.23
N ILE A 587 15.26 -44.45 22.42
CA ILE A 587 14.02 -45.15 22.03
C ILE A 587 14.36 -46.42 21.23
N VAL A 588 15.28 -46.34 20.27
CA VAL A 588 15.72 -47.52 19.49
C VAL A 588 16.41 -48.54 20.40
N CYS A 589 17.29 -48.14 21.30
CA CYS A 589 17.91 -49.03 22.30
C CYS A 589 16.86 -49.66 23.22
N TRP A 590 15.84 -48.91 23.63
CA TRP A 590 14.78 -49.43 24.50
C TRP A 590 13.86 -50.41 23.76
N VAL A 591 13.54 -50.14 22.49
CA VAL A 591 12.77 -51.04 21.63
C VAL A 591 13.57 -52.31 21.32
N MET A 592 14.86 -52.19 21.00
CA MET A 592 15.76 -53.33 20.78
C MET A 592 15.95 -54.15 22.06
N GLY A 593 16.08 -53.50 23.22
CA GLY A 593 16.14 -54.14 24.53
C GLY A 593 14.85 -54.87 24.90
N ARG A 594 13.68 -54.30 24.58
CA ARG A 594 12.38 -55.00 24.70
C ARG A 594 12.29 -56.19 23.75
N LYS A 595 12.76 -56.05 22.50
CA LYS A 595 12.78 -57.14 21.51
C LYS A 595 13.74 -58.27 21.92
N HIS A 596 14.86 -57.96 22.57
CA HIS A 596 15.79 -58.94 23.14
C HIS A 596 15.20 -59.64 24.38
N ARG A 597 14.47 -58.93 25.25
CA ARG A 597 13.72 -59.54 26.36
C ARG A 597 12.55 -60.42 25.90
N HIS A 598 11.90 -60.08 24.79
CA HIS A 598 10.85 -60.92 24.19
C HIS A 598 11.43 -62.14 23.44
N ARG A 599 12.62 -62.05 22.84
CA ARG A 599 13.33 -63.22 22.27
C ARG A 599 13.95 -64.14 23.33
N ALA A 600 14.39 -63.60 24.47
CA ALA A 600 14.94 -64.41 25.58
C ALA A 600 13.87 -65.19 26.38
N ARG A 601 12.58 -64.82 26.29
CA ARG A 601 11.46 -65.56 26.87
C ARG A 601 10.76 -66.53 25.90
N GLY A 602 11.08 -66.47 24.61
CA GLY A 602 10.47 -67.31 23.56
C GLY A 602 11.34 -68.47 23.05
N SER A 603 12.57 -68.63 23.55
CA SER A 603 13.53 -69.62 23.04
C SER A 603 13.93 -70.72 24.05
N ALA A 604 13.15 -70.90 25.12
CA ALA A 604 13.29 -72.01 26.06
C ALA A 604 12.43 -73.24 25.68
N ALA A 605 12.29 -73.50 24.38
CA ALA A 605 11.75 -74.75 23.87
C ALA A 605 12.53 -75.15 22.61
N ASN A 606 12.98 -76.40 22.60
CA ASN A 606 13.79 -77.09 21.59
C ASN A 606 15.31 -76.83 21.59
N ALA A 607 15.95 -77.67 22.40
CA ALA A 607 17.32 -78.13 22.27
C ALA A 607 17.60 -78.85 20.93
N GLY A 608 18.86 -78.83 20.49
CA GLY A 608 19.43 -79.96 19.75
C GLY A 608 20.54 -79.65 18.72
N SER A 609 21.80 -79.83 19.15
CA SER A 609 22.95 -80.33 18.35
C SER A 609 23.58 -79.38 17.31
N ARG A 610 24.91 -79.20 17.12
CA ARG A 610 26.18 -79.69 17.71
C ARG A 610 27.35 -78.90 17.06
N ARG A 611 28.39 -78.59 17.87
CA ARG A 611 29.87 -78.56 17.60
C ARG A 611 30.45 -77.63 16.49
N LYS A 612 31.69 -77.10 16.55
CA LYS A 612 32.80 -76.94 17.55
C LYS A 612 33.96 -76.23 16.81
N GLY A 613 34.76 -75.40 17.50
CA GLY A 613 36.12 -74.93 17.14
C GLY A 613 36.34 -73.44 17.49
N ASP A 614 36.86 -73.01 18.66
CA ASP A 614 38.23 -73.07 19.26
C ASP A 614 39.31 -72.37 18.42
N LYS A 615 39.78 -71.15 18.80
CA LYS A 615 40.93 -70.77 19.71
C LYS A 615 42.23 -70.57 18.88
N GLU A 616 43.21 -69.71 19.15
CA GLU A 616 43.73 -68.89 20.28
C GLU A 616 44.73 -67.86 19.65
N GLN A 617 44.76 -66.56 19.98
CA GLN A 617 45.60 -65.85 20.99
C GLN A 617 47.14 -65.84 20.76
N SER A 618 47.77 -64.65 20.63
CA SER A 618 49.06 -64.27 21.26
C SER A 618 49.55 -62.83 20.95
N MET A 619 49.77 -62.08 22.03
CA MET A 619 50.80 -61.08 22.42
C MET A 619 51.51 -60.05 21.47
N LEU A 620 51.46 -58.78 21.95
CA LEU A 620 52.50 -57.74 22.16
C LEU A 620 53.47 -57.29 21.03
N GLY A 621 53.62 -55.95 20.88
CA GLY A 621 54.91 -55.32 20.51
C GLY A 621 54.89 -54.07 19.60
N GLN A 622 55.12 -52.90 20.21
CA GLN A 622 55.71 -51.61 19.73
C GLN A 622 55.91 -51.27 18.22
N GLY A 623 55.55 -50.01 17.89
CA GLY A 623 56.51 -49.02 17.36
C GLY A 623 56.34 -48.51 15.92
N GLY A 624 56.35 -47.17 15.74
CA GLY A 624 56.96 -46.55 14.56
C GLY A 624 56.09 -45.68 13.63
N SER A 625 56.11 -44.38 13.91
CA SER A 625 55.98 -43.17 13.05
C SER A 625 55.93 -43.30 11.51
N GLY A 626 55.09 -42.46 10.88
CA GLY A 626 55.62 -41.41 9.98
C GLY A 626 55.25 -41.38 8.49
N SER A 627 54.46 -40.36 8.14
CA SER A 627 54.59 -39.48 6.94
C SER A 627 54.00 -39.85 5.55
N VAL A 628 52.93 -39.10 5.24
CA VAL A 628 52.55 -38.33 4.02
C VAL A 628 53.47 -38.33 2.78
N MET A 629 52.82 -38.37 1.59
CA MET A 629 53.03 -37.63 0.30
C MET A 629 52.48 -38.52 -0.85
N SER A 630 51.97 -38.10 -2.01
CA SER A 630 51.60 -36.82 -2.64
C SER A 630 50.89 -37.13 -3.99
N VAL A 631 50.03 -36.20 -4.39
CA VAL A 631 49.50 -35.82 -5.73
C VAL A 631 50.22 -36.33 -7.00
N THR A 632 49.46 -36.75 -8.04
CA THR A 632 49.61 -36.25 -9.45
C THR A 632 48.47 -36.66 -10.41
N ARG A 633 48.12 -35.74 -11.33
CA ARG A 633 47.22 -35.86 -12.51
C ARG A 633 47.92 -36.54 -13.71
N PRO A 634 47.20 -37.00 -14.75
CA PRO A 634 47.06 -36.28 -16.04
C PRO A 634 45.62 -36.39 -16.64
N SER A 635 44.98 -35.43 -17.33
CA SER A 635 45.09 -34.84 -18.69
C SER A 635 44.81 -35.76 -19.91
N GLY A 636 43.90 -35.33 -20.80
CA GLY A 636 43.64 -35.83 -22.19
C GLY A 636 42.17 -36.21 -22.43
N SER A 637 41.31 -35.40 -23.07
CA SER A 637 41.12 -35.06 -24.50
C SER A 637 40.28 -36.07 -25.32
N GLU A 638 39.32 -35.51 -26.09
CA GLU A 638 38.57 -36.01 -27.26
C GLU A 638 37.22 -36.79 -27.13
N ARG A 639 36.24 -36.34 -27.94
CA ARG A 639 34.89 -36.89 -28.27
C ARG A 639 35.00 -37.86 -29.49
N PRO A 640 33.94 -38.37 -30.20
CA PRO A 640 32.46 -38.37 -30.04
C PRO A 640 31.75 -39.72 -30.39
N ARG A 641 30.39 -39.69 -30.46
CA ARG A 641 29.39 -40.65 -31.01
C ARG A 641 28.98 -41.83 -30.10
N SER A 642 27.77 -42.40 -30.17
CA SER A 642 26.39 -42.02 -30.54
C SER A 642 25.51 -43.26 -30.28
N GLN A 643 24.26 -43.04 -29.88
CA GLN A 643 23.10 -43.96 -29.94
C GLN A 643 23.00 -45.14 -28.96
N GLY A 644 21.79 -45.33 -28.44
CA GLY A 644 21.37 -46.51 -27.67
C GLY A 644 20.21 -46.20 -26.72
N GLU A 645 18.99 -46.46 -27.18
CA GLU A 645 17.70 -46.14 -26.58
C GLU A 645 17.42 -46.78 -25.20
N THR A 646 16.52 -46.15 -24.45
CA THR A 646 15.21 -46.68 -23.98
C THR A 646 14.96 -46.35 -22.50
N LEU A 647 14.04 -45.42 -22.30
CA LEU A 647 13.59 -44.90 -21.01
C LEU A 647 12.43 -45.76 -20.49
N PHE A 648 12.63 -46.51 -19.41
CA PHE A 648 11.53 -47.07 -18.61
C PHE A 648 11.26 -46.15 -17.42
N VAL A 649 10.06 -45.56 -17.41
CA VAL A 649 9.52 -44.74 -16.33
C VAL A 649 8.73 -45.64 -15.39
N ILE A 650 9.11 -45.67 -14.11
CA ILE A 650 8.19 -45.99 -13.01
C ILE A 650 8.30 -44.86 -11.96
N ARG A 651 7.13 -44.31 -11.63
CA ARG A 651 6.87 -43.19 -10.73
C ARG A 651 7.21 -43.53 -9.27
N CYS A 652 7.86 -42.60 -8.57
CA CYS A 652 7.75 -42.44 -7.12
C CYS A 652 7.50 -40.96 -6.79
N HIS A 653 6.55 -40.74 -5.88
CA HIS A 653 6.05 -39.45 -5.41
C HIS A 653 7.15 -38.55 -4.85
N HIS A 654 7.20 -37.29 -5.31
CA HIS A 654 8.02 -36.23 -4.71
C HIS A 654 7.12 -35.20 -4.02
N LEU A 655 7.21 -35.14 -2.69
CA LEU A 655 6.91 -33.94 -1.91
C LEU A 655 8.02 -32.91 -2.18
N PHE A 656 7.62 -31.68 -2.52
CA PHE A 656 8.52 -30.54 -2.65
C PHE A 656 8.78 -29.90 -1.27
N PHE A 657 10.05 -29.86 -0.86
CA PHE A 657 10.57 -28.90 0.11
C PHE A 657 11.25 -27.78 -0.67
N VAL A 658 10.94 -26.53 -0.30
CA VAL A 658 11.45 -25.31 -0.92
C VAL A 658 12.84 -24.99 -0.38
N ASP A 659 13.81 -24.92 -1.29
CA ASP A 659 15.19 -24.48 -1.07
C ASP A 659 15.26 -22.95 -0.96
N ILE A 660 15.72 -22.43 0.18
CA ILE A 660 16.06 -21.00 0.37
C ILE A 660 17.55 -20.82 0.05
N LYS A 661 17.86 -20.37 -1.17
CA LYS A 661 19.19 -19.84 -1.49
C LYS A 661 19.30 -18.39 -1.00
N ARG A 662 20.09 -18.17 0.05
CA ARG A 662 20.57 -16.85 0.50
C ARG A 662 21.63 -16.32 -0.47
N CYS A 663 21.35 -15.21 -1.14
CA CYS A 663 22.37 -14.31 -1.67
C CYS A 663 22.93 -13.46 -0.52
N VAL A 664 24.22 -13.62 -0.22
CA VAL A 664 24.97 -12.78 0.71
C VAL A 664 25.86 -11.86 -0.13
N PHE A 665 25.59 -10.55 -0.09
CA PHE A 665 26.49 -9.52 -0.60
C PHE A 665 27.48 -9.14 0.51
N PHE A 666 28.79 -9.26 0.23
CA PHE A 666 29.87 -8.77 1.10
C PHE A 666 30.11 -7.26 0.88
N PRO A 667 30.40 -6.47 1.93
CA PRO A 667 30.93 -5.13 1.78
C PRO A 667 32.44 -5.19 1.51
N ARG A 668 32.89 -4.58 0.41
CA ARG A 668 34.31 -4.34 0.12
C ARG A 668 34.79 -3.13 0.93
N THR A 669 35.74 -3.37 1.82
CA THR A 669 36.60 -2.37 2.44
C THR A 669 37.62 -1.87 1.41
N SER A 670 37.76 -0.55 1.26
CA SER A 670 38.86 0.08 0.54
C SER A 670 39.86 0.62 1.55
N GLY A 671 40.98 -0.08 1.70
CA GLY A 671 42.19 0.39 2.36
C GLY A 671 43.25 0.71 1.31
N ARG A 672 43.82 1.91 1.42
CA ARG A 672 45.06 2.36 0.75
C ARG A 672 46.25 1.50 1.19
N GLU A 673 47.11 1.12 0.25
CA GLU A 673 48.55 1.05 0.51
C GLU A 673 49.39 1.22 -0.78
N ARG A 674 50.59 1.74 -0.56
CA ARG A 674 51.68 2.14 -1.49
C ARG A 674 52.04 0.99 -2.44
N VAL A 675 52.43 1.22 -3.71
CA VAL A 675 53.65 1.89 -4.23
C VAL A 675 53.33 2.51 -5.59
#